data_AF-A0A0G1CL48-F1
#
_entry.id   AF-A0A0G1CL48-F1
#
_cell.length_a   1.000
_cell.length_b   1.000
_cell.length_c   1.000
_cell.angle_alpha   90.00
_cell.angle_beta   90.00
_cell.angle_gamma   90.00
#
_symmetry.space_group_name_H-M   'P 1'
#
loop_
_entity.id
_entity.type
_entity.pdbx_description
1 polymer ?
#
loop_
_entity_poly.entity_id
_entity_poly.type
_entity_poly.pdbx_seq_one_letter_code
_entity_poly.pdbx_strand_id
1 'polypeptide(L)'
;MQLIADLQLHSKYSRAVSPEMVIPKMYEWNLKKGIGLLATGDWTHPLWVRELKSYLEEQGNGLLKLKPEIRQKLVDLSFAEKVAHNDPLFLLSGEVSCIYSHNGKLRRNHILMFAPTFEIVDKINAALTKRGCNLSSDGRPILGLSSQDVCELAWSISEEVLLIPAHCLLPSEQILTNGFHPKPIKDIQVGEQVFTHKGRFKKVTEIKKRVYTGEIMTIKPWYFRPGLATTPEHPYYAIKTLKKCPSTGDICRPSRSHLALCKRKPCLEYKPEWVLSKNLEVGDVLVYPRSKQRDSFKHIYLSETTSGERISTIEVIAGGTRGRNLRDKVEITPELGRLLGYYLAEGSTDGYNAFSFCFSQTEKEFVDDLKQLMESVFGLTKPRIYHRPQTQSTEITYFSKILAQWFASICYLPKAARRAINKFIPGFLFSSNEHVQAEVLRGWYRGDKGYTSSRTLMNQMKAICLNLEIIPSIIIDTKQAHLKRGKHIYKTRIIRANHDSYAFSNFAFFKDIFDLKREIRQSQTKIDRRHGWIDENNVYLPIKEIKKEPYKGNVYNLEVEQDHSYVAEFAAVHNCWTPWFSVFGSMSGYDSLAECFGQFASRIYSIETGLSSDPAMNWRIRELDTRTVISCSDSHSGPKLMREATIFEVPAGSNLSFGAISSALQNYSRDKTQPHIAATIEFYPEEGKYHFSGHRACNTRFSPQEIKAKGKICPVCGKPMTIGVLNRVEDLAGRSEAELKLYKKQLGNLPISATYSEAFSNRAPYIMLVPLMEILAESVGVQSYSAKVREQYDLLVKAFGGEFSVLVRTPKEEITRVAGAKIADGIDRVRRGEITILPGYDGVFGTVKVFAEGEEIKEEVNSKEQMSLF
;
A
#
# COMPACT_ATOMS: atom_id res chain seq x y z
N MET A 1 23.89 -17.07 -32.60
CA MET A 1 22.49 -17.53 -32.37
C MET A 1 21.84 -16.50 -31.48
N GLN A 2 20.71 -15.94 -31.90
CA GLN A 2 19.91 -15.05 -31.07
C GLN A 2 18.86 -15.81 -30.28
N LEU A 3 18.60 -15.36 -29.04
CA LEU A 3 17.66 -15.95 -28.09
C LEU A 3 16.90 -14.82 -27.39
N ILE A 4 15.58 -14.80 -27.56
CA ILE A 4 14.70 -13.91 -26.78
C ILE A 4 14.40 -14.59 -25.46
N ALA A 5 14.71 -13.93 -24.36
CA ALA A 5 14.52 -14.43 -23.01
C ALA A 5 13.72 -13.46 -22.13
N ASP A 6 12.75 -13.99 -21.39
CA ASP A 6 11.91 -13.24 -20.46
C ASP A 6 12.13 -13.85 -19.06
N LEU A 7 12.95 -13.16 -18.23
CA LEU A 7 13.59 -13.75 -17.05
C LEU A 7 12.88 -13.41 -15.72
N GLN A 8 11.84 -12.60 -15.72
CA GLN A 8 11.01 -12.33 -14.53
C GLN A 8 9.53 -12.39 -14.86
N LEU A 9 8.84 -13.29 -14.16
CA LEU A 9 7.41 -13.50 -14.20
C LEU A 9 7.02 -14.36 -12.98
N HIS A 10 5.72 -14.46 -12.74
CA HIS A 10 5.20 -15.13 -11.55
C HIS A 10 4.24 -16.27 -11.87
N SER A 11 4.21 -17.24 -10.96
CA SER A 11 3.36 -18.42 -11.00
C SER A 11 1.97 -18.12 -10.42
N LYS A 12 1.01 -19.02 -10.63
CA LYS A 12 -0.30 -18.98 -9.94
C LYS A 12 -0.25 -18.96 -8.40
N TYR A 13 0.91 -19.21 -7.78
CA TYR A 13 1.11 -19.15 -6.32
C TYR A 13 1.49 -17.75 -5.79
N SER A 14 1.80 -16.81 -6.69
CA SER A 14 1.98 -15.39 -6.36
C SER A 14 0.66 -14.61 -6.41
N ARG A 15 0.58 -13.54 -5.60
CA ARG A 15 -0.61 -12.66 -5.57
C ARG A 15 -0.81 -11.94 -6.90
N ALA A 16 -2.09 -11.74 -7.25
CA ALA A 16 -2.57 -11.06 -8.46
C ALA A 16 -2.14 -11.68 -9.81
N VAL A 17 -1.69 -12.93 -9.80
CA VAL A 17 -1.35 -13.71 -11.01
C VAL A 17 -2.56 -14.49 -11.51
N SER A 18 -2.67 -14.70 -12.83
CA SER A 18 -3.69 -15.55 -13.42
C SER A 18 -3.54 -17.01 -12.95
N PRO A 19 -4.64 -17.72 -12.60
CA PRO A 19 -4.61 -19.17 -12.36
C PRO A 19 -4.07 -19.98 -13.55
N GLU A 20 -4.11 -19.41 -14.77
CA GLU A 20 -3.54 -20.00 -15.98
C GLU A 20 -2.02 -19.89 -16.08
N MET A 21 -1.31 -19.26 -15.13
CA MET A 21 0.16 -19.30 -15.06
C MET A 21 0.63 -20.65 -14.50
N VAL A 22 0.49 -21.68 -15.36
CA VAL A 22 0.98 -23.05 -15.24
C VAL A 22 1.86 -23.37 -16.44
N ILE A 23 2.87 -24.23 -16.26
CA ILE A 23 3.87 -24.54 -17.31
C ILE A 23 3.25 -24.89 -18.68
N PRO A 24 2.19 -25.71 -18.80
CA PRO A 24 1.50 -25.95 -20.08
C PRO A 24 1.06 -24.67 -20.82
N LYS A 25 0.45 -23.72 -20.11
CA LYS A 25 -0.04 -22.47 -20.71
C LYS A 25 1.07 -21.43 -20.90
N MET A 26 2.05 -21.41 -20.02
CA MET A 26 3.26 -20.60 -20.20
C MET A 26 4.02 -21.03 -21.47
N TYR A 27 4.09 -22.34 -21.74
CA TYR A 27 4.65 -22.90 -22.97
C TYR A 27 3.84 -22.54 -24.23
N GLU A 28 2.50 -22.68 -24.19
CA GLU A 28 1.63 -22.21 -25.29
C GLU A 28 1.83 -20.72 -25.61
N TRP A 29 1.97 -19.88 -24.58
CA TRP A 29 2.24 -18.45 -24.77
C TRP A 29 3.67 -18.15 -25.22
N ASN A 30 4.69 -18.90 -24.80
CA ASN A 30 6.05 -18.78 -25.33
C ASN A 30 6.09 -18.95 -26.85
N LEU A 31 5.41 -19.99 -27.35
CA LEU A 31 5.24 -20.19 -28.80
C LEU A 31 4.53 -18.98 -29.42
N LYS A 32 3.34 -18.60 -28.91
CA LYS A 32 2.60 -17.44 -29.46
C LYS A 32 3.39 -16.13 -29.45
N LYS A 33 4.32 -15.93 -28.50
CA LYS A 33 5.18 -14.75 -28.39
C LYS A 33 6.45 -14.83 -29.24
N GLY A 34 7.03 -16.03 -29.41
CA GLY A 34 8.38 -16.23 -29.95
C GLY A 34 9.49 -16.19 -28.90
N ILE A 35 9.19 -16.50 -27.63
CA ILE A 35 10.17 -16.55 -26.54
C ILE A 35 10.91 -17.89 -26.59
N GLY A 36 12.25 -17.85 -26.64
CA GLY A 36 13.09 -19.04 -26.67
C GLY A 36 13.54 -19.51 -25.29
N LEU A 37 13.57 -18.63 -24.28
CA LEU A 37 13.89 -18.97 -22.90
C LEU A 37 12.98 -18.23 -21.92
N LEU A 38 12.27 -18.97 -21.05
CA LEU A 38 11.36 -18.38 -20.06
C LEU A 38 11.78 -18.72 -18.62
N ALA A 39 11.74 -17.73 -17.75
CA ALA A 39 11.81 -17.95 -16.31
C ALA A 39 10.66 -18.84 -15.78
N THR A 40 10.93 -19.72 -14.82
CA THR A 40 9.84 -20.49 -14.16
C THR A 40 8.96 -19.63 -13.26
N GLY A 41 9.52 -18.55 -12.72
CA GLY A 41 8.94 -17.83 -11.58
C GLY A 41 8.96 -18.65 -10.29
N ASP A 42 8.93 -17.95 -9.16
CA ASP A 42 8.51 -18.43 -7.83
C ASP A 42 9.05 -19.80 -7.32
N TRP A 43 10.23 -20.30 -7.76
CA TRP A 43 10.69 -21.64 -7.35
C TRP A 43 10.95 -21.81 -5.85
N THR A 44 10.87 -20.74 -5.06
CA THR A 44 10.83 -20.87 -3.61
C THR A 44 9.56 -21.56 -3.09
N HIS A 45 8.44 -21.53 -3.82
CA HIS A 45 7.19 -22.10 -3.36
C HIS A 45 7.15 -23.64 -3.47
N PRO A 46 7.00 -24.41 -2.37
CA PRO A 46 7.16 -25.87 -2.41
C PRO A 46 6.17 -26.62 -3.31
N LEU A 47 4.93 -26.12 -3.47
CA LEU A 47 3.96 -26.74 -4.38
C LEU A 47 4.30 -26.42 -5.84
N TRP A 48 4.83 -25.23 -6.12
CA TRP A 48 5.29 -24.87 -7.45
C TRP A 48 6.49 -25.72 -7.87
N VAL A 49 7.51 -25.91 -7.02
CA VAL A 49 8.65 -26.82 -7.31
C VAL A 49 8.18 -28.23 -7.66
N ARG A 50 7.15 -28.74 -6.96
CA ARG A 50 6.56 -30.05 -7.27
C ARG A 50 5.90 -30.06 -8.65
N GLU A 51 5.19 -29.00 -9.03
CA GLU A 51 4.62 -28.87 -10.38
C GLU A 51 5.71 -28.72 -11.44
N LEU A 52 6.71 -27.85 -11.25
CA LEU A 52 7.88 -27.69 -12.12
C LEU A 52 8.55 -29.04 -12.41
N LYS A 53 8.87 -29.83 -11.36
CA LYS A 53 9.46 -31.18 -11.48
C LYS A 53 8.52 -32.20 -12.14
N SER A 54 7.21 -31.95 -12.14
CA SER A 54 6.24 -32.79 -12.85
C SER A 54 6.22 -32.49 -14.35
N TYR A 55 6.28 -31.22 -14.76
CA TYR A 55 6.18 -30.78 -16.15
C TYR A 55 7.52 -30.67 -16.91
N LEU A 56 8.62 -30.37 -16.21
CA LEU A 56 9.93 -30.06 -16.80
C LEU A 56 10.97 -31.15 -16.49
N GLU A 57 11.94 -31.29 -17.38
CA GLU A 57 13.16 -32.08 -17.19
C GLU A 57 14.41 -31.22 -17.47
N GLU A 58 15.49 -31.50 -16.75
CA GLU A 58 16.77 -30.80 -16.90
C GLU A 58 17.53 -31.33 -18.13
N GLN A 59 18.19 -30.44 -18.87
CA GLN A 59 19.02 -30.81 -20.03
C GLN A 59 20.49 -31.09 -19.67
N GLY A 60 20.87 -31.00 -18.38
CA GLY A 60 22.27 -31.14 -17.93
C GLY A 60 23.18 -29.92 -18.21
N ASN A 61 22.68 -28.90 -18.90
CA ASN A 61 23.36 -27.63 -19.20
C ASN A 61 22.88 -26.46 -18.30
N GLY A 62 22.15 -26.76 -17.23
CA GLY A 62 21.49 -25.79 -16.34
C GLY A 62 20.19 -25.18 -16.87
N LEU A 63 19.70 -25.62 -18.03
CA LEU A 63 18.39 -25.25 -18.58
C LEU A 63 17.45 -26.46 -18.57
N LEU A 64 16.15 -26.17 -18.67
CA LEU A 64 15.08 -27.15 -18.62
C LEU A 64 14.24 -27.13 -19.91
N LYS A 65 13.61 -28.26 -20.24
CA LYS A 65 12.62 -28.38 -21.31
C LYS A 65 11.34 -29.03 -20.79
N LEU A 66 10.25 -28.85 -21.53
CA LEU A 66 9.00 -29.57 -21.31
C LEU A 66 9.20 -31.07 -21.62
N LYS A 67 8.71 -31.95 -20.75
CA LYS A 67 8.88 -33.41 -20.94
C LYS A 67 8.20 -33.92 -22.23
N PRO A 68 8.79 -34.90 -22.95
CA PRO A 68 8.29 -35.36 -24.25
C PRO A 68 6.82 -35.80 -24.24
N GLU A 69 6.41 -36.58 -23.23
CA GLU A 69 5.05 -37.12 -23.07
C GLU A 69 3.99 -36.08 -22.68
N ILE A 70 4.42 -34.85 -22.40
CA ILE A 70 3.58 -33.68 -22.13
C ILE A 70 3.59 -32.76 -23.35
N ARG A 71 4.75 -32.52 -23.94
CA ARG A 71 4.93 -31.79 -25.21
C ARG A 71 4.03 -32.36 -26.31
N GLN A 72 4.01 -33.69 -26.47
CA GLN A 72 3.15 -34.42 -27.42
C GLN A 72 1.64 -34.22 -27.21
N LYS A 73 1.19 -33.76 -26.03
CA LYS A 73 -0.24 -33.57 -25.70
C LYS A 73 -0.70 -32.11 -25.79
N LEU A 74 0.23 -31.15 -25.83
CA LEU A 74 -0.06 -29.71 -25.85
C LEU A 74 0.18 -29.07 -27.23
N VAL A 75 0.95 -29.73 -28.08
CA VAL A 75 1.48 -29.15 -29.33
C VAL A 75 0.69 -29.65 -30.53
N ASP A 76 -0.01 -28.73 -31.20
CA ASP A 76 -0.23 -28.83 -32.65
C ASP A 76 1.14 -28.70 -33.34
N LEU A 77 1.66 -29.82 -33.83
CA LEU A 77 2.99 -29.90 -34.45
C LEU A 77 3.09 -28.96 -35.65
N SER A 78 2.01 -28.83 -36.43
CA SER A 78 1.97 -27.98 -37.64
C SER A 78 2.06 -26.47 -37.34
N PHE A 79 1.75 -26.08 -36.10
CA PHE A 79 1.95 -24.72 -35.59
C PHE A 79 3.35 -24.55 -34.99
N ALA A 80 3.80 -25.48 -34.13
CA ALA A 80 5.11 -25.37 -33.49
C ALA A 80 6.27 -25.39 -34.52
N GLU A 81 6.18 -26.22 -35.56
CA GLU A 81 7.17 -26.31 -36.65
C GLU A 81 7.33 -24.99 -37.44
N LYS A 82 6.31 -24.11 -37.45
CA LYS A 82 6.34 -22.80 -38.10
C LYS A 82 6.75 -21.65 -37.17
N VAL A 83 6.65 -21.86 -35.86
CA VAL A 83 6.78 -20.82 -34.83
C VAL A 83 8.14 -20.86 -34.13
N ALA A 84 8.81 -22.01 -34.17
CA ALA A 84 10.00 -22.28 -33.38
C ALA A 84 11.13 -22.89 -34.23
N HIS A 85 12.13 -22.10 -34.59
CA HIS A 85 13.44 -22.64 -35.03
C HIS A 85 14.20 -23.37 -33.90
N ASN A 86 13.76 -23.23 -32.64
CA ASN A 86 14.21 -24.01 -31.48
C ASN A 86 13.07 -24.10 -30.45
N ASP A 87 12.95 -25.26 -29.80
CA ASP A 87 11.93 -25.54 -28.79
C ASP A 87 12.08 -24.62 -27.54
N PRO A 88 11.01 -24.01 -26.99
CA PRO A 88 11.13 -23.11 -25.85
C PRO A 88 11.71 -23.77 -24.60
N LEU A 89 12.80 -23.20 -24.09
CA LEU A 89 13.48 -23.65 -22.86
C LEU A 89 12.99 -22.87 -21.63
N PHE A 90 13.30 -23.41 -20.44
CA PHE A 90 13.02 -22.78 -19.16
C PHE A 90 14.29 -22.65 -18.31
N LEU A 91 14.31 -21.66 -17.42
CA LEU A 91 15.36 -21.41 -16.42
C LEU A 91 14.72 -21.15 -15.06
N LEU A 92 15.28 -21.71 -13.99
CA LEU A 92 14.72 -21.59 -12.64
C LEU A 92 14.92 -20.19 -12.07
N SER A 93 13.85 -19.39 -12.02
CA SER A 93 13.81 -18.08 -11.32
C SER A 93 12.85 -18.05 -10.13
N GLY A 94 13.13 -17.23 -9.12
CA GLY A 94 12.26 -17.00 -7.96
C GLY A 94 12.61 -15.71 -7.21
N GLU A 95 11.63 -14.89 -6.86
CA GLU A 95 11.80 -13.56 -6.28
C GLU A 95 11.63 -13.59 -4.73
N VAL A 96 12.56 -13.05 -3.95
CA VAL A 96 12.54 -13.10 -2.48
C VAL A 96 12.77 -11.78 -1.74
N SER A 97 11.78 -11.34 -0.98
CA SER A 97 11.79 -10.03 -0.32
C SER A 97 12.71 -9.97 0.91
N CYS A 98 13.90 -9.40 0.75
CA CYS A 98 14.90 -9.14 1.80
C CYS A 98 14.66 -7.76 2.43
N ILE A 99 13.97 -7.68 3.57
CA ILE A 99 13.50 -6.40 4.12
C ILE A 99 14.01 -6.23 5.56
N TYR A 100 15.00 -5.36 5.74
CA TYR A 100 15.87 -5.29 6.92
C TYR A 100 16.29 -3.85 7.21
N SER A 101 16.99 -3.56 8.31
CA SER A 101 17.61 -2.24 8.54
C SER A 101 19.12 -2.33 8.60
N HIS A 102 19.81 -1.34 8.04
CA HIS A 102 21.28 -1.27 8.03
C HIS A 102 21.76 0.19 7.94
N ASN A 103 22.50 0.63 8.96
CA ASN A 103 23.07 1.97 9.12
C ASN A 103 22.03 3.11 9.10
N GLY A 104 20.96 2.98 9.88
CA GLY A 104 19.92 4.01 10.06
C GLY A 104 19.00 4.27 8.85
N LYS A 105 19.43 3.89 7.64
CA LYS A 105 18.57 3.67 6.48
C LYS A 105 17.99 2.24 6.56
N LEU A 106 16.83 2.06 5.95
CA LEU A 106 16.28 0.78 5.51
C LEU A 106 15.95 0.92 4.01
N ARG A 107 16.41 0.09 3.06
CA ARG A 107 16.96 -1.31 2.98
C ARG A 107 15.92 -2.38 2.68
N ARG A 108 15.55 -2.44 1.40
CA ARG A 108 14.30 -3.06 0.93
C ARG A 108 14.56 -3.83 -0.39
N ASN A 109 14.69 -5.17 -0.36
CA ASN A 109 15.30 -6.03 -1.41
C ASN A 109 14.70 -7.45 -1.84
N HIS A 110 13.61 -7.59 -2.65
CA HIS A 110 13.07 -8.71 -3.53
C HIS A 110 13.97 -9.78 -4.16
N ILE A 111 15.28 -9.77 -3.96
CA ILE A 111 16.28 -10.58 -4.68
C ILE A 111 15.74 -11.65 -5.70
N LEU A 112 15.68 -11.32 -7.00
CA LEU A 112 15.44 -12.29 -8.10
C LEU A 112 16.53 -13.36 -8.19
N MET A 113 16.27 -14.57 -7.70
CA MET A 113 17.20 -15.71 -7.67
C MET A 113 17.14 -16.57 -8.93
N PHE A 114 18.20 -16.60 -9.73
CA PHE A 114 18.38 -17.56 -10.83
C PHE A 114 19.25 -18.74 -10.39
N ALA A 115 18.83 -19.99 -10.67
CA ALA A 115 19.56 -21.21 -10.31
C ALA A 115 19.65 -22.18 -11.51
N PRO A 116 20.73 -22.98 -11.64
CA PRO A 116 20.88 -23.90 -12.77
C PRO A 116 20.17 -25.26 -12.57
N THR A 117 19.95 -25.73 -11.34
CA THR A 117 19.35 -27.06 -11.09
C THR A 117 18.32 -27.05 -9.96
N PHE A 118 17.40 -28.01 -10.03
CA PHE A 118 16.45 -28.34 -8.97
C PHE A 118 17.15 -28.76 -7.68
N GLU A 119 18.34 -29.38 -7.75
CA GLU A 119 19.10 -29.76 -6.55
C GLU A 119 19.58 -28.51 -5.78
N ILE A 120 20.04 -27.48 -6.49
CA ILE A 120 20.42 -26.20 -5.89
C ILE A 120 19.18 -25.46 -5.35
N VAL A 121 18.06 -25.48 -6.08
CA VAL A 121 16.76 -24.97 -5.60
C VAL A 121 16.32 -25.66 -4.30
N ASP A 122 16.38 -27.00 -4.23
CA ASP A 122 16.02 -27.76 -3.03
C ASP A 122 16.95 -27.42 -1.85
N LYS A 123 18.27 -27.32 -2.08
CA LYS A 123 19.26 -26.92 -1.06
C LYS A 123 18.99 -25.50 -0.55
N ILE A 124 18.71 -24.53 -1.42
CA ILE A 124 18.37 -23.15 -1.03
C ILE A 124 17.06 -23.13 -0.25
N ASN A 125 16.01 -23.80 -0.73
CA ASN A 125 14.73 -23.88 -0.03
C ASN A 125 14.86 -24.55 1.34
N ALA A 126 15.67 -25.61 1.47
CA ALA A 126 15.97 -26.25 2.74
C ALA A 126 16.76 -25.32 3.69
N ALA A 127 17.75 -24.58 3.18
CA ALA A 127 18.53 -23.63 3.97
C ALA A 127 17.69 -22.43 4.46
N LEU A 128 16.85 -21.88 3.60
CA LEU A 128 15.90 -20.81 3.95
C LEU A 128 14.88 -21.30 4.99
N THR A 129 14.31 -22.49 4.80
CA THR A 129 13.39 -23.12 5.77
C THR A 129 14.09 -23.37 7.11
N LYS A 130 15.36 -23.83 7.10
CA LYS A 130 16.19 -24.03 8.31
C LYS A 130 16.52 -22.70 9.02
N ARG A 131 16.62 -21.59 8.29
CA ARG A 131 16.70 -20.22 8.84
C ARG A 131 15.33 -19.66 9.31
N GLY A 132 14.24 -20.42 9.18
CA GLY A 132 12.90 -20.06 9.63
C GLY A 132 12.06 -19.24 8.63
N CYS A 133 12.46 -19.20 7.36
CA CYS A 133 11.71 -18.51 6.31
C CYS A 133 10.44 -19.32 5.96
N ASN A 134 9.29 -18.65 5.87
CA ASN A 134 8.07 -19.30 5.38
C ASN A 134 7.98 -19.20 3.86
N LEU A 135 8.19 -20.33 3.17
CA LEU A 135 8.20 -20.40 1.71
C LEU A 135 6.84 -20.78 1.09
N SER A 136 5.86 -21.22 1.89
CA SER A 136 4.57 -21.74 1.38
C SER A 136 3.41 -20.74 1.39
N SER A 137 3.63 -19.50 1.89
CA SER A 137 2.58 -18.46 1.97
C SER A 137 2.44 -17.56 0.74
N ASP A 138 3.41 -17.61 -0.18
CA ASP A 138 3.45 -16.79 -1.39
C ASP A 138 4.45 -17.38 -2.39
N GLY A 139 4.27 -17.13 -3.68
CA GLY A 139 5.32 -17.35 -4.68
C GLY A 139 6.56 -16.49 -4.42
N ARG A 140 6.37 -15.32 -3.79
CA ARG A 140 7.41 -14.33 -3.44
C ARG A 140 7.63 -14.23 -1.93
N PRO A 141 8.29 -15.21 -1.27
CA PRO A 141 8.38 -15.22 0.19
C PRO A 141 9.28 -14.10 0.72
N ILE A 142 8.90 -13.58 1.89
CA ILE A 142 9.59 -12.48 2.54
C ILE A 142 10.51 -13.03 3.63
N LEU A 143 11.81 -13.09 3.33
CA LEU A 143 12.79 -13.84 4.13
C LEU A 143 13.17 -13.14 5.44
N GLY A 144 13.04 -11.81 5.52
CA GLY A 144 13.47 -11.02 6.68
C GLY A 144 14.99 -10.97 6.90
N LEU A 145 15.74 -11.55 5.98
CA LEU A 145 17.20 -11.53 5.87
C LEU A 145 17.70 -10.21 5.23
N SER A 146 18.98 -9.90 5.44
CA SER A 146 19.69 -8.88 4.67
C SER A 146 20.00 -9.38 3.26
N SER A 147 20.25 -8.46 2.32
CA SER A 147 20.70 -8.85 0.97
C SER A 147 22.05 -9.53 0.98
N GLN A 148 22.92 -9.16 1.92
CA GLN A 148 24.21 -9.81 2.10
C GLN A 148 24.01 -11.23 2.67
N ASP A 149 23.05 -11.44 3.58
CA ASP A 149 22.75 -12.77 4.15
C ASP A 149 22.13 -13.72 3.12
N VAL A 150 21.46 -13.18 2.08
CA VAL A 150 20.89 -13.95 0.96
C VAL A 150 21.93 -14.19 -0.14
N CYS A 151 22.78 -13.21 -0.47
CA CYS A 151 24.00 -13.44 -1.25
C CYS A 151 24.85 -14.56 -0.65
N GLU A 152 25.14 -14.47 0.65
CA GLU A 152 25.93 -15.46 1.38
C GLU A 152 25.25 -16.82 1.43
N LEU A 153 23.92 -16.89 1.69
CA LEU A 153 23.20 -18.16 1.65
C LEU A 153 23.26 -18.80 0.25
N ALA A 154 22.96 -18.03 -0.79
CA ALA A 154 22.92 -18.53 -2.16
C ALA A 154 24.30 -19.08 -2.58
N TRP A 155 25.34 -18.26 -2.44
CA TRP A 155 26.70 -18.63 -2.87
C TRP A 155 27.41 -19.62 -1.94
N SER A 156 27.00 -19.77 -0.68
CA SER A 156 27.43 -20.90 0.16
C SER A 156 26.85 -22.27 -0.28
N ILE A 157 25.89 -22.26 -1.21
CA ILE A 157 25.23 -23.48 -1.74
C ILE A 157 25.65 -23.75 -3.18
N SER A 158 25.70 -22.72 -4.04
CA SER A 158 26.42 -22.72 -5.33
C SER A 158 26.76 -21.28 -5.73
N GLU A 159 27.99 -21.05 -6.21
CA GLU A 159 28.42 -19.74 -6.70
C GLU A 159 27.70 -19.28 -7.99
N GLU A 160 26.89 -20.15 -8.61
CA GLU A 160 26.22 -19.90 -9.89
C GLU A 160 24.95 -19.00 -9.82
N VAL A 161 24.53 -18.56 -8.63
CA VAL A 161 23.23 -17.87 -8.38
C VAL A 161 23.30 -16.31 -8.55
N LEU A 162 22.19 -15.63 -8.91
CA LEU A 162 22.08 -14.18 -9.34
C LEU A 162 20.84 -13.45 -8.67
N LEU A 163 20.72 -12.09 -8.44
CA LEU A 163 19.86 -11.42 -7.35
C LEU A 163 19.34 -9.87 -7.49
N ILE A 164 18.01 -9.42 -7.31
CA ILE A 164 17.31 -8.00 -7.51
C ILE A 164 15.97 -7.56 -6.64
N PRO A 165 15.53 -6.27 -6.23
CA PRO A 165 14.93 -5.80 -4.85
C PRO A 165 13.48 -5.08 -4.37
N ALA A 166 13.02 -4.89 -3.03
CA ALA A 166 11.60 -4.68 -2.35
C ALA A 166 11.19 -4.55 -0.73
N HIS A 167 9.90 -4.33 -0.20
CA HIS A 167 9.48 -3.62 1.13
C HIS A 167 8.19 -4.01 2.05
N CYS A 168 8.12 -3.87 3.44
CA CYS A 168 6.89 -3.86 4.40
C CYS A 168 7.03 -3.34 5.92
N LEU A 169 5.96 -3.27 6.78
CA LEU A 169 5.70 -2.59 8.14
C LEU A 169 5.39 -3.52 9.39
N LEU A 170 5.18 -3.08 10.70
CA LEU A 170 4.99 -3.71 12.11
C LEU A 170 3.66 -4.49 12.55
N PRO A 171 3.48 -5.14 13.77
CA PRO A 171 2.34 -6.03 14.14
C PRO A 171 1.38 -5.69 15.33
N SER A 172 1.82 -4.95 16.37
CA SER A 172 1.05 -4.69 17.61
C SER A 172 0.11 -3.51 17.48
N GLU A 173 0.30 -2.75 16.41
CA GLU A 173 -0.32 -1.48 16.19
C GLU A 173 -1.81 -1.63 15.93
N GLN A 174 -2.59 -0.74 16.50
CA GLN A 174 -4.04 -0.80 16.43
C GLN A 174 -4.53 -0.01 15.22
N ILE A 175 -5.21 -0.69 14.30
CA ILE A 175 -5.90 -0.07 13.17
C ILE A 175 -7.34 0.21 13.57
N LEU A 176 -7.87 1.36 13.16
CA LEU A 176 -9.25 1.73 13.43
C LEU A 176 -10.17 1.08 12.40
N THR A 177 -10.95 0.09 12.84
CA THR A 177 -12.03 -0.51 12.04
C THR A 177 -13.34 0.27 12.22
N ASN A 178 -14.39 -0.16 11.51
CA ASN A 178 -15.73 0.43 11.59
C ASN A 178 -16.19 0.68 13.05
N GLY A 179 -16.94 1.76 13.28
CA GLY A 179 -17.33 2.20 14.63
C GLY A 179 -16.20 2.77 15.50
N PHE A 180 -15.02 3.01 14.92
CA PHE A 180 -13.79 3.42 15.62
C PHE A 180 -13.30 2.39 16.65
N HIS A 181 -13.55 1.11 16.40
CA HIS A 181 -13.00 0.02 17.19
C HIS A 181 -11.50 -0.17 16.87
N PRO A 182 -10.58 -0.06 17.85
CA PRO A 182 -9.18 -0.38 17.64
C PRO A 182 -8.99 -1.91 17.60
N LYS A 183 -8.33 -2.42 16.56
CA LYS A 183 -7.99 -3.84 16.41
C LYS A 183 -6.49 -3.99 16.08
N PRO A 184 -5.75 -4.95 16.66
CA PRO A 184 -4.36 -5.18 16.27
C PRO A 184 -4.26 -5.53 14.79
N ILE A 185 -3.32 -4.92 14.05
CA ILE A 185 -3.12 -5.18 12.61
C ILE A 185 -2.93 -6.68 12.30
N LYS A 186 -2.33 -7.43 13.24
CA LYS A 186 -2.18 -8.90 13.15
C LYS A 186 -3.49 -9.71 13.18
N ASP A 187 -4.59 -9.12 13.66
CA ASP A 187 -5.89 -9.78 13.88
C ASP A 187 -7.00 -9.28 12.92
N ILE A 188 -6.70 -8.24 12.12
CA ILE A 188 -7.53 -7.80 10.97
C ILE A 188 -7.70 -8.97 9.99
N GLN A 189 -8.89 -9.11 9.40
CA GLN A 189 -9.22 -10.06 8.33
C GLN A 189 -9.54 -9.33 7.02
N VAL A 190 -9.36 -10.01 5.89
CA VAL A 190 -9.79 -9.50 4.57
C VAL A 190 -11.31 -9.32 4.56
N GLY A 191 -11.77 -8.21 3.99
CA GLY A 191 -13.18 -7.79 3.98
C GLY A 191 -13.60 -6.90 5.16
N GLU A 192 -12.84 -6.85 6.26
CA GLU A 192 -13.08 -5.86 7.31
C GLU A 192 -12.86 -4.43 6.80
N GLN A 193 -13.64 -3.47 7.30
CA GLN A 193 -13.50 -2.07 6.92
C GLN A 193 -12.59 -1.32 7.91
N VAL A 194 -11.60 -0.61 7.37
CA VAL A 194 -10.66 0.27 8.09
C VAL A 194 -10.85 1.73 7.70
N PHE A 195 -10.58 2.64 8.63
CA PHE A 195 -10.64 4.08 8.40
C PHE A 195 -9.42 4.54 7.57
N THR A 196 -9.60 5.48 6.63
CA THR A 196 -8.55 5.91 5.67
C THR A 196 -8.18 7.39 5.84
N HIS A 197 -7.08 7.84 5.22
CA HIS A 197 -6.64 9.25 5.26
C HIS A 197 -7.67 10.25 4.70
N LYS A 198 -8.72 9.79 4.00
CA LYS A 198 -9.80 10.62 3.44
C LYS A 198 -11.02 10.74 4.36
N GLY A 199 -10.93 10.31 5.63
CA GLY A 199 -12.02 10.45 6.61
C GLY A 199 -13.20 9.51 6.38
N ARG A 200 -12.96 8.35 5.73
CA ARG A 200 -13.98 7.36 5.36
C ARG A 200 -13.49 5.93 5.57
N PHE A 201 -14.43 4.99 5.72
CA PHE A 201 -14.17 3.56 5.84
C PHE A 201 -14.07 2.85 4.49
N LYS A 202 -13.12 1.91 4.36
CA LYS A 202 -12.84 1.11 3.16
C LYS A 202 -12.42 -0.32 3.50
N LYS A 203 -12.77 -1.28 2.65
CA LYS A 203 -12.44 -2.70 2.87
C LYS A 203 -10.95 -2.97 2.73
N VAL A 204 -10.42 -3.77 3.64
CA VAL A 204 -9.12 -4.43 3.51
C VAL A 204 -9.25 -5.51 2.44
N THR A 205 -8.49 -5.42 1.36
CA THR A 205 -8.47 -6.40 0.27
C THR A 205 -7.38 -7.45 0.45
N GLU A 206 -6.36 -7.15 1.25
CA GLU A 206 -5.19 -8.02 1.42
C GLU A 206 -4.51 -7.75 2.78
N ILE A 207 -3.90 -8.79 3.35
CA ILE A 207 -3.02 -8.66 4.53
C ILE A 207 -1.64 -9.20 4.14
N LYS A 208 -0.63 -8.35 4.35
CA LYS A 208 0.78 -8.64 4.09
C LYS A 208 1.47 -8.87 5.43
N LYS A 209 2.44 -9.78 5.50
CA LYS A 209 3.16 -10.13 6.74
C LYS A 209 4.57 -10.64 6.41
N ARG A 210 5.55 -10.25 7.22
CA ARG A 210 6.94 -10.72 7.15
C ARG A 210 7.61 -10.78 8.51
N VAL A 211 8.83 -11.33 8.57
CA VAL A 211 9.75 -11.13 9.70
C VAL A 211 10.57 -9.85 9.47
N TYR A 212 10.99 -9.20 10.55
CA TYR A 212 11.87 -8.03 10.57
C TYR A 212 12.84 -8.10 11.74
N THR A 213 14.09 -7.71 11.47
CA THR A 213 15.07 -7.35 12.49
C THR A 213 15.63 -5.97 12.14
N GLY A 214 15.60 -5.02 13.08
CA GLY A 214 16.04 -3.64 12.84
C GLY A 214 15.45 -2.62 13.81
N GLU A 215 15.79 -1.34 13.64
CA GLU A 215 15.20 -0.25 14.44
C GLU A 215 13.70 -0.10 14.13
N ILE A 216 12.87 0.17 15.13
CA ILE A 216 11.52 0.70 14.97
C ILE A 216 11.52 2.17 15.38
N MET A 217 10.78 2.97 14.62
CA MET A 217 10.59 4.40 14.84
C MET A 217 9.20 4.66 15.39
N THR A 218 9.14 5.10 16.64
CA THR A 218 7.90 5.46 17.32
C THR A 218 7.71 6.97 17.24
N ILE A 219 6.83 7.40 16.34
CA ILE A 219 6.55 8.81 16.04
C ILE A 219 5.49 9.32 17.01
N LYS A 220 5.85 10.28 17.85
CA LYS A 220 5.01 10.78 18.96
C LYS A 220 4.67 12.25 18.74
N PRO A 221 3.47 12.56 18.22
CA PRO A 221 3.02 13.94 18.10
C PRO A 221 2.61 14.53 19.46
N TRP A 222 2.47 15.86 19.47
CA TRP A 222 1.68 16.55 20.49
C TRP A 222 0.25 15.98 20.52
N TYR A 223 -0.39 16.09 21.67
CA TYR A 223 -1.67 15.46 22.01
C TYR A 223 -1.61 13.93 22.08
N PHE A 224 -1.31 13.22 21.00
CA PHE A 224 -1.29 11.75 20.95
C PHE A 224 0.06 11.17 21.38
N ARG A 225 0.41 11.38 22.66
CA ARG A 225 1.72 11.03 23.26
C ARG A 225 2.16 9.56 23.17
N PRO A 226 1.29 8.54 23.06
CA PRO A 226 1.74 7.17 22.82
C PRO A 226 2.57 7.07 21.54
N GLY A 227 2.12 7.75 20.48
CA GLY A 227 2.65 7.65 19.13
C GLY A 227 2.26 6.36 18.42
N LEU A 228 2.65 6.25 17.15
CA LEU A 228 2.59 5.00 16.39
C LEU A 228 3.99 4.42 16.28
N ALA A 229 4.16 3.11 16.54
CA ALA A 229 5.43 2.43 16.28
C ALA A 229 5.44 1.89 14.85
N THR A 230 6.48 2.19 14.09
CA THR A 230 6.61 1.76 12.68
C THR A 230 8.02 1.28 12.37
N THR A 231 8.20 0.50 11.30
CA THR A 231 9.54 0.33 10.74
C THR A 231 10.00 1.63 10.05
N PRO A 232 11.30 1.91 9.87
CA PRO A 232 11.82 3.25 9.55
C PRO A 232 11.36 3.79 8.19
N GLU A 233 10.85 2.92 7.33
CA GLU A 233 10.26 3.32 6.08
C GLU A 233 8.90 4.00 6.13
N HIS A 234 8.08 3.72 7.15
CA HIS A 234 6.67 3.59 6.84
C HIS A 234 6.04 4.94 6.51
N PRO A 235 5.34 5.11 5.37
CA PRO A 235 4.77 6.40 4.98
C PRO A 235 3.65 6.85 5.92
N TYR A 236 3.90 7.92 6.66
CA TYR A 236 2.90 8.70 7.41
C TYR A 236 2.29 9.77 6.52
N TYR A 237 1.00 10.05 6.72
CA TYR A 237 0.38 11.25 6.17
C TYR A 237 0.84 12.45 7.01
N ALA A 238 1.67 13.31 6.44
CA ALA A 238 2.38 14.35 7.17
C ALA A 238 2.62 15.60 6.32
N ILE A 239 3.08 16.67 6.96
CA ILE A 239 3.51 17.94 6.37
C ILE A 239 4.94 18.19 6.84
N LYS A 240 5.88 18.32 5.90
CA LYS A 240 7.21 18.86 6.21
C LYS A 240 7.09 20.35 6.56
N THR A 241 7.54 20.75 7.75
CA THR A 241 7.42 22.15 8.21
C THR A 241 8.73 22.92 8.15
N LEU A 242 8.61 24.25 8.09
CA LEU A 242 9.70 25.18 8.40
C LEU A 242 9.80 25.32 9.94
N LYS A 243 10.77 24.61 10.53
CA LYS A 243 10.92 24.48 12.00
C LYS A 243 11.25 25.78 12.74
N LYS A 244 11.84 26.76 12.06
CA LYS A 244 12.06 28.12 12.56
C LYS A 244 11.50 29.13 11.58
N CYS A 245 10.37 29.76 11.92
CA CYS A 245 9.76 30.80 11.10
C CYS A 245 10.59 32.09 11.15
N PRO A 246 11.05 32.65 10.02
CA PRO A 246 11.81 33.91 9.99
C PRO A 246 11.07 35.13 10.57
N SER A 247 9.76 35.04 10.81
CA SER A 247 8.97 36.11 11.43
C SER A 247 8.59 35.86 12.89
N THR A 248 8.72 34.63 13.42
CA THR A 248 8.23 34.30 14.78
C THR A 248 9.14 33.38 15.60
N GLY A 249 10.26 32.89 15.06
CA GLY A 249 11.18 31.93 15.71
C GLY A 249 10.64 30.49 15.81
N ASP A 250 9.38 30.35 16.22
CA ASP A 250 8.59 29.11 16.31
C ASP A 250 8.46 28.33 14.99
N ILE A 251 8.04 27.05 15.08
CA ILE A 251 7.57 26.25 13.95
C ILE A 251 6.47 27.02 13.20
N CYS A 252 6.66 27.23 11.90
CA CYS A 252 5.71 27.95 11.07
C CYS A 252 4.41 27.12 10.88
N ARG A 253 3.24 27.75 11.04
CA ARG A 253 1.93 27.06 11.13
C ARG A 253 0.74 27.98 10.76
N PRO A 254 -0.34 27.46 10.14
CA PRO A 254 -1.45 28.27 9.61
C PRO A 254 -2.49 28.66 10.69
N SER A 255 -2.08 28.93 11.93
CA SER A 255 -2.99 29.40 12.99
C SER A 255 -3.23 30.91 12.90
N ARG A 256 -4.42 31.40 13.28
CA ARG A 256 -4.78 32.84 13.21
C ARG A 256 -3.72 33.75 13.82
N SER A 257 -3.20 33.41 15.01
CA SER A 257 -2.17 34.17 15.71
C SER A 257 -0.82 34.15 14.98
N HIS A 258 -0.43 33.02 14.39
CA HIS A 258 0.81 32.92 13.62
C HIS A 258 0.69 33.63 12.26
N LEU A 259 -0.48 33.56 11.60
CA LEU A 259 -0.75 34.27 10.35
C LEU A 259 -0.89 35.79 10.52
N ALA A 260 -1.19 36.28 11.73
CA ALA A 260 -1.16 37.71 12.05
C ALA A 260 0.27 38.25 12.23
N LEU A 261 1.19 37.44 12.77
CA LEU A 261 2.59 37.82 13.02
C LEU A 261 3.52 37.51 11.83
N CYS A 262 3.27 36.40 11.13
CA CYS A 262 4.10 35.96 10.01
C CYS A 262 3.78 36.76 8.75
N LYS A 263 4.66 37.70 8.38
CA LYS A 263 4.48 38.52 7.16
C LYS A 263 4.52 37.70 5.88
N ARG A 264 5.30 36.60 5.84
CA ARG A 264 5.49 35.74 4.64
C ARG A 264 4.53 34.55 4.53
N LYS A 265 3.86 34.15 5.62
CA LYS A 265 2.83 33.10 5.69
C LYS A 265 3.09 31.76 4.93
N PRO A 266 4.32 31.20 4.87
CA PRO A 266 4.59 30.02 4.04
C PRO A 266 3.85 28.74 4.51
N CYS A 267 3.33 28.75 5.73
CA CYS A 267 2.41 27.74 6.23
C CYS A 267 1.06 27.64 5.49
N LEU A 268 0.70 28.62 4.63
CA LEU A 268 -0.45 28.52 3.72
C LEU A 268 -0.17 27.62 2.51
N GLU A 269 1.10 27.36 2.20
CA GLU A 269 1.53 26.47 1.11
C GLU A 269 1.77 25.02 1.59
N TYR A 270 1.70 24.78 2.90
CA TYR A 270 1.83 23.44 3.48
C TYR A 270 0.74 22.51 2.99
N LYS A 271 1.12 21.36 2.43
CA LYS A 271 0.21 20.38 1.86
C LYS A 271 0.58 18.96 2.33
N PRO A 272 -0.39 18.13 2.76
CA PRO A 272 -0.11 16.77 3.21
C PRO A 272 0.52 15.89 2.11
N GLU A 273 1.55 15.15 2.49
CA GLU A 273 2.30 14.21 1.64
C GLU A 273 2.61 12.91 2.43
N TRP A 274 3.18 11.91 1.76
CA TRP A 274 3.53 10.61 2.36
C TRP A 274 5.00 10.56 2.77
N VAL A 275 5.31 10.94 4.01
CA VAL A 275 6.68 11.01 4.54
C VAL A 275 7.04 9.73 5.29
N LEU A 276 8.19 9.12 4.95
CA LEU A 276 8.70 7.94 5.66
C LEU A 276 9.03 8.25 7.12
N SER A 277 8.86 7.29 8.04
CA SER A 277 9.24 7.45 9.46
C SER A 277 10.65 8.02 9.68
N LYS A 278 11.63 7.58 8.87
CA LYS A 278 13.03 8.03 8.91
C LYS A 278 13.27 9.43 8.35
N ASN A 279 12.33 9.96 7.56
CA ASN A 279 12.38 11.29 6.96
C ASN A 279 11.55 12.32 7.75
N LEU A 280 10.80 11.89 8.77
CA LEU A 280 10.10 12.76 9.71
C LEU A 280 11.07 13.36 10.73
N GLU A 281 10.87 14.62 11.04
CA GLU A 281 11.64 15.39 12.02
C GLU A 281 10.74 15.88 13.16
N VAL A 282 11.32 16.17 14.33
CA VAL A 282 10.61 16.89 15.38
C VAL A 282 10.19 18.27 14.85
N GLY A 283 8.90 18.58 14.98
CA GLY A 283 8.28 19.79 14.43
C GLY A 283 7.63 19.64 13.05
N ASP A 284 7.87 18.56 12.29
CA ASP A 284 6.97 18.17 11.19
C ASP A 284 5.57 17.85 11.73
N VAL A 285 4.55 17.79 10.89
CA VAL A 285 3.15 17.74 11.35
C VAL A 285 2.43 16.53 10.78
N LEU A 286 2.01 15.60 11.64
CA LEU A 286 1.15 14.49 11.23
C LEU A 286 -0.26 15.00 10.92
N VAL A 287 -0.88 14.41 9.89
CA VAL A 287 -2.21 14.77 9.41
C VAL A 287 -3.16 13.62 9.71
N TYR A 288 -4.13 13.87 10.58
CA TYR A 288 -5.03 12.86 11.12
C TYR A 288 -6.48 13.18 10.72
N PRO A 289 -7.17 12.32 9.97
CA PRO A 289 -8.50 12.62 9.44
C PRO A 289 -9.59 12.66 10.53
N ARG A 290 -10.57 13.55 10.35
CA ARG A 290 -11.83 13.61 11.12
C ARG A 290 -12.87 12.65 10.51
N SER A 291 -13.85 12.20 11.29
CA SER A 291 -15.00 11.48 10.73
C SER A 291 -15.98 12.45 10.09
N LYS A 292 -16.37 12.20 8.84
CA LYS A 292 -17.49 12.92 8.19
C LYS A 292 -18.82 12.16 8.27
N GLN A 293 -18.83 10.94 8.79
CA GLN A 293 -20.02 10.10 8.84
C GLN A 293 -20.98 10.61 9.93
N ARG A 294 -22.15 11.09 9.50
CA ARG A 294 -23.30 11.40 10.35
C ARG A 294 -24.51 10.67 9.76
N ASP A 295 -25.18 9.88 10.58
CA ASP A 295 -26.32 9.08 10.16
C ASP A 295 -27.61 9.74 10.67
N SER A 296 -28.67 9.76 9.87
CA SER A 296 -29.90 10.53 10.15
C SER A 296 -30.85 9.85 11.15
N PHE A 297 -30.34 9.03 12.07
CA PHE A 297 -31.12 8.39 13.11
C PHE A 297 -31.73 9.45 14.03
N LYS A 298 -33.07 9.48 14.13
CA LYS A 298 -33.82 10.34 15.06
C LYS A 298 -34.30 9.59 16.31
N HIS A 299 -34.35 8.26 16.22
CA HIS A 299 -34.93 7.39 17.24
C HIS A 299 -34.16 6.07 17.32
N ILE A 300 -34.35 5.37 18.45
CA ILE A 300 -34.03 3.95 18.65
C ILE A 300 -35.27 3.23 19.19
N TYR A 301 -35.26 1.90 19.15
CA TYR A 301 -36.27 1.06 19.80
C TYR A 301 -35.61 0.24 20.92
N LEU A 302 -36.28 0.10 22.07
CA LEU A 302 -35.79 -0.73 23.17
C LEU A 302 -35.91 -2.22 22.82
N SER A 303 -37.01 -2.58 22.15
CA SER A 303 -37.38 -3.93 21.71
C SER A 303 -36.39 -4.60 20.76
N GLU A 304 -35.61 -3.83 20.00
CA GLU A 304 -34.49 -4.31 19.18
C GLU A 304 -33.39 -5.01 20.00
N THR A 305 -33.40 -4.84 21.33
CA THR A 305 -32.29 -5.24 22.21
C THR A 305 -32.69 -6.09 23.42
N THR A 306 -33.98 -6.17 23.77
CA THR A 306 -34.46 -6.95 24.92
C THR A 306 -34.98 -8.32 24.50
N SER A 307 -35.19 -9.21 25.48
CA SER A 307 -35.53 -10.61 25.20
C SER A 307 -36.62 -11.15 26.15
N GLY A 308 -37.61 -11.83 25.55
CA GLY A 308 -38.72 -12.48 26.25
C GLY A 308 -39.78 -11.53 26.80
N GLU A 309 -39.98 -10.35 26.19
CA GLU A 309 -40.99 -9.36 26.58
C GLU A 309 -42.11 -9.27 25.55
N ARG A 310 -43.32 -8.90 25.99
CA ARG A 310 -44.45 -8.68 25.08
C ARG A 310 -44.39 -7.25 24.54
N ILE A 311 -44.44 -7.12 23.22
CA ILE A 311 -44.47 -5.84 22.52
C ILE A 311 -45.95 -5.47 22.29
N SER A 312 -46.34 -4.26 22.68
CA SER A 312 -47.54 -3.60 22.19
C SER A 312 -47.17 -2.65 21.03
N THR A 313 -48.14 -2.07 20.33
CA THR A 313 -47.89 -1.12 19.23
C THR A 313 -47.13 0.15 19.61
N ILE A 314 -46.89 0.43 20.90
CA ILE A 314 -46.23 1.66 21.38
C ILE A 314 -45.25 1.37 22.56
N GLU A 315 -45.55 0.38 23.41
CA GLU A 315 -44.80 0.10 24.64
C GLU A 315 -44.22 -1.32 24.70
N VAL A 316 -43.02 -1.45 25.30
CA VAL A 316 -42.47 -2.73 25.76
C VAL A 316 -43.07 -3.05 27.13
N ILE A 317 -43.74 -4.19 27.24
CA ILE A 317 -44.44 -4.62 28.46
C ILE A 317 -43.47 -5.37 29.38
N ALA A 318 -43.21 -4.80 30.55
CA ALA A 318 -42.37 -5.43 31.58
C ALA A 318 -43.10 -6.60 32.25
N GLY A 319 -42.47 -7.78 32.29
CA GLY A 319 -43.04 -8.96 32.93
C GLY A 319 -43.11 -8.86 34.46
N GLY A 320 -44.24 -9.32 35.04
CA GLY A 320 -44.43 -9.45 36.49
C GLY A 320 -45.28 -8.34 37.13
N THR A 321 -45.84 -8.62 38.31
CA THR A 321 -46.86 -7.79 39.00
C THR A 321 -46.40 -6.41 39.49
N ARG A 322 -45.13 -6.06 39.27
CA ARG A 322 -44.55 -4.73 39.56
C ARG A 322 -43.77 -4.15 38.38
N GLY A 323 -43.91 -4.76 37.19
CA GLY A 323 -43.32 -4.23 35.97
C GLY A 323 -43.96 -2.88 35.60
N ARG A 324 -43.15 -1.96 35.08
CA ARG A 324 -43.64 -0.71 34.48
C ARG A 324 -43.30 -0.73 33.00
N ASN A 325 -44.32 -0.55 32.16
CA ASN A 325 -44.14 -0.41 30.72
C ASN A 325 -43.27 0.82 30.40
N LEU A 326 -42.56 0.74 29.28
CA LEU A 326 -41.80 1.85 28.73
C LEU A 326 -42.18 2.05 27.27
N ARG A 327 -42.22 3.31 26.81
CA ARG A 327 -42.31 3.62 25.38
C ARG A 327 -41.15 2.96 24.66
N ASP A 328 -41.46 2.17 23.64
CA ASP A 328 -40.43 1.41 22.91
C ASP A 328 -39.54 2.35 22.10
N LYS A 329 -40.17 3.28 21.39
CA LYS A 329 -39.52 4.32 20.59
C LYS A 329 -38.98 5.44 21.50
N VAL A 330 -37.65 5.61 21.51
CA VAL A 330 -36.93 6.65 22.27
C VAL A 330 -36.24 7.61 21.29
N GLU A 331 -36.36 8.92 21.51
CA GLU A 331 -35.73 9.96 20.68
C GLU A 331 -34.23 10.13 20.98
N ILE A 332 -33.41 10.37 19.95
CA ILE A 332 -31.97 10.61 20.10
C ILE A 332 -31.74 12.09 20.37
N THR A 333 -31.89 12.49 21.64
CA THR A 333 -31.77 13.88 22.11
C THR A 333 -30.45 14.15 22.86
N PRO A 334 -30.08 15.42 23.09
CA PRO A 334 -28.92 15.76 23.93
C PRO A 334 -29.03 15.23 25.37
N GLU A 335 -30.25 15.11 25.91
CA GLU A 335 -30.53 14.54 27.24
C GLU A 335 -30.18 13.05 27.28
N LEU A 336 -30.60 12.27 26.27
CA LEU A 336 -30.17 10.88 26.08
C LEU A 336 -28.64 10.80 25.96
N GLY A 337 -28.03 11.77 25.28
CA GLY A 337 -26.58 11.94 25.19
C GLY A 337 -25.92 12.10 26.58
N ARG A 338 -26.35 13.07 27.40
CA ARG A 338 -25.79 13.30 28.74
C ARG A 338 -26.00 12.08 29.66
N LEU A 339 -27.17 11.45 29.58
CA LEU A 339 -27.51 10.25 30.35
C LEU A 339 -26.60 9.06 30.01
N LEU A 340 -26.36 8.81 28.72
CA LEU A 340 -25.44 7.76 28.29
C LEU A 340 -23.98 8.14 28.56
N GLY A 341 -23.62 9.43 28.55
CA GLY A 341 -22.34 9.92 29.07
C GLY A 341 -22.11 9.55 30.54
N TYR A 342 -23.07 9.86 31.42
CA TYR A 342 -23.01 9.43 32.83
C TYR A 342 -22.96 7.91 32.97
N TYR A 343 -23.68 7.16 32.13
CA TYR A 343 -23.64 5.69 32.17
C TYR A 343 -22.29 5.13 31.73
N LEU A 344 -21.62 5.77 30.76
CA LEU A 344 -20.29 5.38 30.30
C LEU A 344 -19.22 5.62 31.38
N ALA A 345 -19.37 6.66 32.21
CA ALA A 345 -18.60 6.83 33.45
C ALA A 345 -19.11 5.89 34.57
N GLU A 346 -20.02 6.38 35.41
CA GLU A 346 -20.41 5.76 36.69
C GLU A 346 -21.42 4.62 36.57
N GLY A 347 -21.96 4.37 35.37
CA GLY A 347 -23.00 3.37 35.13
C GLY A 347 -22.53 1.92 35.24
N SER A 348 -23.39 1.08 35.83
CA SER A 348 -23.28 -0.39 35.84
C SER A 348 -24.65 -1.04 35.76
N THR A 349 -24.71 -2.32 35.34
CA THR A 349 -25.96 -3.10 35.25
C THR A 349 -25.71 -4.55 35.61
N ASP A 350 -26.65 -5.17 36.33
CA ASP A 350 -26.66 -6.63 36.50
C ASP A 350 -26.95 -7.35 35.18
N GLY A 351 -27.60 -6.68 34.23
CA GLY A 351 -28.05 -7.20 32.93
C GLY A 351 -29.35 -8.01 33.00
N TYR A 352 -30.08 -7.94 34.11
CA TYR A 352 -31.28 -8.73 34.39
C TYR A 352 -32.44 -7.89 34.94
N ASN A 353 -32.22 -7.09 35.98
CA ASN A 353 -33.29 -6.41 36.71
C ASN A 353 -32.96 -4.95 37.11
N ALA A 354 -31.68 -4.62 37.26
CA ALA A 354 -31.27 -3.34 37.84
C ALA A 354 -29.98 -2.77 37.22
N PHE A 355 -29.98 -1.44 37.07
CA PHE A 355 -28.81 -0.66 36.72
C PHE A 355 -28.60 0.45 37.76
N SER A 356 -27.35 0.85 37.98
CA SER A 356 -27.00 1.88 38.95
C SER A 356 -25.90 2.80 38.46
N PHE A 357 -25.86 4.00 39.06
CA PHE A 357 -24.81 5.00 38.91
C PHE A 357 -24.22 5.28 40.31
N CYS A 358 -22.92 5.58 40.41
CA CYS A 358 -22.22 5.78 41.68
C CYS A 358 -21.37 7.05 41.66
N PHE A 359 -21.83 8.14 42.27
CA PHE A 359 -21.12 9.43 42.33
C PHE A 359 -20.45 9.66 43.69
N SER A 360 -19.60 10.67 43.82
CA SER A 360 -19.22 11.18 45.15
C SER A 360 -20.43 11.76 45.88
N GLN A 361 -20.47 11.68 47.21
CA GLN A 361 -21.46 12.40 48.03
C GLN A 361 -21.36 13.93 47.89
N THR A 362 -20.23 14.45 47.41
CA THR A 362 -20.05 15.88 47.09
C THR A 362 -20.66 16.30 45.75
N GLU A 363 -20.92 15.36 44.83
CA GLU A 363 -21.34 15.65 43.45
C GLU A 363 -22.87 15.69 43.29
N LYS A 364 -23.54 16.34 44.26
CA LYS A 364 -25.01 16.40 44.35
C LYS A 364 -25.67 16.95 43.08
N GLU A 365 -25.03 17.90 42.40
CA GLU A 365 -25.53 18.46 41.13
C GLU A 365 -25.67 17.39 40.02
N PHE A 366 -24.74 16.45 39.91
CA PHE A 366 -24.84 15.36 38.92
C PHE A 366 -25.86 14.29 39.34
N VAL A 367 -26.01 14.08 40.65
CA VAL A 367 -27.04 13.20 41.24
C VAL A 367 -28.45 13.72 40.96
N ASP A 368 -28.67 15.03 41.00
CA ASP A 368 -29.97 15.65 40.76
C ASP A 368 -30.26 15.83 39.25
N ASP A 369 -29.24 16.17 38.43
CA ASP A 369 -29.32 16.16 36.95
C ASP A 369 -29.65 14.76 36.40
N LEU A 370 -29.01 13.70 36.92
CA LEU A 370 -29.33 12.31 36.52
C LEU A 370 -30.80 11.96 36.75
N LYS A 371 -31.41 12.40 37.85
CA LYS A 371 -32.84 12.13 38.12
C LYS A 371 -33.73 12.79 37.08
N GLN A 372 -33.44 14.05 36.75
CA GLN A 372 -34.17 14.81 35.73
C GLN A 372 -34.05 14.14 34.34
N LEU A 373 -32.86 13.66 33.97
CA LEU A 373 -32.63 12.91 32.74
C LEU A 373 -33.38 11.57 32.70
N MET A 374 -33.40 10.84 33.82
CA MET A 374 -34.13 9.57 33.93
C MET A 374 -35.66 9.75 33.92
N GLU A 375 -36.15 10.89 34.40
CA GLU A 375 -37.54 11.31 34.30
C GLU A 375 -37.91 11.77 32.88
N SER A 376 -37.09 12.61 32.24
CA SER A 376 -37.40 13.14 30.90
C SER A 376 -37.26 12.10 29.77
N VAL A 377 -36.23 11.26 29.82
CA VAL A 377 -35.94 10.26 28.77
C VAL A 377 -36.77 8.98 28.94
N PHE A 378 -36.98 8.53 30.19
CA PHE A 378 -37.61 7.23 30.48
C PHE A 378 -38.81 7.28 31.45
N GLY A 379 -39.22 8.46 31.93
CA GLY A 379 -40.33 8.61 32.88
C GLY A 379 -40.06 8.06 34.28
N LEU A 380 -38.80 7.71 34.62
CA LEU A 380 -38.44 7.00 35.85
C LEU A 380 -38.05 7.96 36.98
N THR A 381 -39.03 8.28 37.84
CA THR A 381 -38.92 9.30 38.90
C THR A 381 -38.46 8.78 40.27
N LYS A 382 -38.45 7.45 40.49
CA LYS A 382 -38.22 6.83 41.81
C LYS A 382 -37.03 5.86 41.82
N PRO A 383 -35.78 6.34 41.84
CA PRO A 383 -34.61 5.50 42.14
C PRO A 383 -34.57 5.10 43.62
N ARG A 384 -33.88 3.99 43.91
CA ARG A 384 -33.32 3.75 45.25
C ARG A 384 -32.01 4.53 45.36
N ILE A 385 -31.88 5.35 46.40
CA ILE A 385 -30.63 6.06 46.71
C ILE A 385 -29.98 5.39 47.93
N TYR A 386 -28.67 5.15 47.87
CA TYR A 386 -27.90 4.56 48.96
C TYR A 386 -26.56 5.27 49.15
N HIS A 387 -26.42 6.00 50.26
CA HIS A 387 -25.17 6.65 50.64
C HIS A 387 -24.27 5.64 51.36
N ARG A 388 -23.03 5.47 50.86
CA ARG A 388 -22.03 4.50 51.34
C ARG A 388 -20.97 5.22 52.18
N PRO A 389 -21.00 5.15 53.54
CA PRO A 389 -20.15 6.00 54.39
C PRO A 389 -18.65 5.71 54.24
N GLN A 390 -18.26 4.44 54.06
CA GLN A 390 -16.84 4.06 53.99
C GLN A 390 -16.14 4.63 52.74
N THR A 391 -16.87 4.73 51.62
CA THR A 391 -16.38 5.23 50.33
C THR A 391 -16.73 6.71 50.07
N GLN A 392 -17.57 7.33 50.89
CA GLN A 392 -18.14 8.68 50.65
C GLN A 392 -18.85 8.80 49.29
N SER A 393 -19.50 7.73 48.83
CA SER A 393 -20.20 7.68 47.54
C SER A 393 -21.73 7.56 47.69
N THR A 394 -22.45 7.95 46.66
CA THR A 394 -23.91 7.88 46.53
C THR A 394 -24.24 6.97 45.36
N GLU A 395 -24.85 5.83 45.64
CA GLU A 395 -25.35 4.91 44.63
C GLU A 395 -26.83 5.18 44.34
N ILE A 396 -27.19 5.18 43.05
CA ILE A 396 -28.52 5.50 42.55
C ILE A 396 -28.94 4.33 41.67
N THR A 397 -29.84 3.49 42.17
CA THR A 397 -30.28 2.25 41.50
C THR A 397 -31.69 2.40 40.94
N TYR A 398 -31.86 2.04 39.67
CA TYR A 398 -33.16 1.92 39.00
C TYR A 398 -33.47 0.44 38.74
N PHE A 399 -34.69 0.02 39.08
CA PHE A 399 -35.18 -1.33 38.86
C PHE A 399 -36.05 -1.36 37.59
N SER A 400 -35.50 -1.89 36.50
CA SER A 400 -36.19 -2.11 35.23
C SER A 400 -35.42 -3.14 34.41
N LYS A 401 -36.03 -4.30 34.15
CA LYS A 401 -35.46 -5.37 33.29
C LYS A 401 -35.14 -4.85 31.90
N ILE A 402 -36.09 -4.14 31.28
CA ILE A 402 -35.99 -3.58 29.92
C ILE A 402 -34.73 -2.73 29.80
N LEU A 403 -34.55 -1.74 30.68
CA LEU A 403 -33.39 -0.85 30.63
C LEU A 403 -32.11 -1.55 31.11
N ALA A 404 -32.16 -2.44 32.09
CA ALA A 404 -30.98 -3.21 32.52
C ALA A 404 -30.43 -4.08 31.38
N GLN A 405 -31.29 -4.66 30.53
CA GLN A 405 -30.92 -5.37 29.32
C GLN A 405 -30.43 -4.42 28.20
N TRP A 406 -31.14 -3.32 27.93
CA TRP A 406 -30.76 -2.34 26.91
C TRP A 406 -29.39 -1.69 27.22
N PHE A 407 -29.16 -1.19 28.43
CA PHE A 407 -27.84 -0.69 28.85
C PHE A 407 -26.76 -1.79 28.81
N ALA A 408 -27.12 -3.07 29.01
CA ALA A 408 -26.19 -4.18 28.90
C ALA A 408 -25.78 -4.51 27.46
N SER A 409 -26.65 -4.26 26.47
CA SER A 409 -26.40 -4.55 25.05
C SER A 409 -25.75 -3.39 24.30
N ILE A 410 -26.19 -2.14 24.54
CA ILE A 410 -25.71 -0.97 23.78
C ILE A 410 -24.44 -0.30 24.33
N CYS A 411 -24.09 -0.53 25.60
CA CYS A 411 -22.93 0.13 26.23
C CYS A 411 -21.73 -0.80 26.48
N TYR A 412 -21.82 -2.11 26.19
CA TYR A 412 -20.71 -3.06 26.34
C TYR A 412 -20.47 -3.87 25.06
N LEU A 413 -19.20 -4.13 24.73
CA LEU A 413 -18.82 -4.88 23.53
C LEU A 413 -19.58 -6.24 23.44
N PRO A 414 -20.14 -6.60 22.27
CA PRO A 414 -20.93 -7.82 22.11
C PRO A 414 -20.20 -9.08 22.59
N LYS A 415 -20.92 -9.95 23.32
CA LYS A 415 -20.41 -11.19 23.93
C LYS A 415 -19.32 -11.00 25.01
N ALA A 416 -18.94 -9.76 25.36
CA ALA A 416 -17.96 -9.49 26.41
C ALA A 416 -18.60 -9.39 27.81
N ALA A 417 -17.79 -9.59 28.86
CA ALA A 417 -18.25 -9.42 30.23
C ALA A 417 -18.58 -7.95 30.54
N ARG A 418 -19.67 -7.69 31.27
CA ARG A 418 -20.11 -6.35 31.72
C ARG A 418 -19.08 -5.73 32.69
N ARG A 419 -18.08 -5.03 32.14
CA ARG A 419 -16.92 -4.42 32.85
C ARG A 419 -16.48 -3.14 32.17
N ALA A 420 -15.87 -2.21 32.92
CA ALA A 420 -15.43 -0.90 32.41
C ALA A 420 -14.51 -0.98 31.17
N ILE A 421 -13.60 -1.95 31.11
CA ILE A 421 -12.71 -2.20 29.95
C ILE A 421 -13.47 -2.53 28.65
N ASN A 422 -14.70 -3.05 28.76
CA ASN A 422 -15.53 -3.42 27.63
C ASN A 422 -16.60 -2.37 27.31
N LYS A 423 -16.62 -1.21 27.99
CA LYS A 423 -17.56 -0.13 27.66
C LYS A 423 -17.25 0.47 26.28
N PHE A 424 -18.28 0.86 25.54
CA PHE A 424 -18.14 1.54 24.25
C PHE A 424 -19.34 2.45 23.96
N ILE A 425 -19.18 3.42 23.05
CA ILE A 425 -20.25 4.29 22.57
C ILE A 425 -21.02 3.55 21.47
N PRO A 426 -22.35 3.39 21.56
CA PRO A 426 -23.15 2.76 20.51
C PRO A 426 -23.13 3.59 19.21
N GLY A 427 -23.26 2.90 18.06
CA GLY A 427 -23.16 3.51 16.74
C GLY A 427 -24.12 4.68 16.52
N PHE A 428 -25.37 4.58 16.99
CA PHE A 428 -26.36 5.65 16.84
C PHE A 428 -25.97 6.96 17.56
N LEU A 429 -25.26 6.88 18.70
CA LEU A 429 -24.69 8.07 19.34
C LEU A 429 -23.43 8.53 18.62
N PHE A 430 -22.57 7.61 18.18
CA PHE A 430 -21.32 7.97 17.52
C PHE A 430 -21.57 8.71 16.19
N SER A 431 -22.56 8.28 15.41
CA SER A 431 -22.99 8.93 14.17
C SER A 431 -23.98 10.08 14.36
N SER A 432 -24.36 10.43 15.60
CA SER A 432 -25.33 11.48 15.90
C SER A 432 -24.81 12.90 15.61
N ASN A 433 -25.68 13.90 15.78
CA ASN A 433 -25.31 15.30 15.62
C ASN A 433 -24.42 15.81 16.78
N GLU A 434 -23.76 16.94 16.55
CA GLU A 434 -22.81 17.55 17.46
C GLU A 434 -23.37 17.98 18.82
N HIS A 435 -24.66 18.32 18.95
CA HIS A 435 -25.26 18.62 20.26
C HIS A 435 -25.34 17.37 21.13
N VAL A 436 -25.71 16.23 20.53
CA VAL A 436 -25.76 14.93 21.21
C VAL A 436 -24.35 14.45 21.57
N GLN A 437 -23.39 14.55 20.63
CA GLN A 437 -21.98 14.21 20.88
C GLN A 437 -21.36 15.09 22.00
N ALA A 438 -21.70 16.38 22.06
CA ALA A 438 -21.24 17.29 23.12
C ALA A 438 -21.74 16.88 24.50
N GLU A 439 -23.02 16.50 24.62
CA GLU A 439 -23.59 16.07 25.89
C GLU A 439 -23.10 14.67 26.33
N VAL A 440 -22.84 13.75 25.40
CA VAL A 440 -22.13 12.48 25.69
C VAL A 440 -20.76 12.75 26.31
N LEU A 441 -20.00 13.70 25.74
CA LEU A 441 -18.71 14.12 26.29
C LEU A 441 -18.86 14.81 27.66
N ARG A 442 -19.89 15.66 27.85
CA ARG A 442 -20.17 16.31 29.14
C ARG A 442 -20.48 15.30 30.24
N GLY A 443 -21.40 14.37 30.00
CA GLY A 443 -21.80 13.36 30.99
C GLY A 443 -20.65 12.44 31.39
N TRP A 444 -19.86 11.96 30.41
CA TRP A 444 -18.69 11.13 30.70
C TRP A 444 -17.59 11.90 31.42
N TYR A 445 -17.30 13.15 31.02
CA TYR A 445 -16.31 13.98 31.70
C TYR A 445 -16.74 14.38 33.12
N ARG A 446 -18.04 14.60 33.36
CA ARG A 446 -18.54 14.95 34.71
C ARG A 446 -18.33 13.84 35.73
N GLY A 447 -18.45 12.56 35.36
CA GLY A 447 -18.05 11.44 36.22
C GLY A 447 -16.53 11.21 36.20
N ASP A 448 -16.08 10.47 35.19
CA ASP A 448 -14.73 9.91 34.99
C ASP A 448 -13.61 10.97 34.84
N LYS A 449 -13.93 12.27 34.73
CA LYS A 449 -12.98 13.37 34.44
C LYS A 449 -12.08 13.10 33.20
N GLY A 450 -12.57 12.31 32.25
CA GLY A 450 -11.87 11.93 31.03
C GLY A 450 -10.92 10.72 31.15
N TYR A 451 -11.07 9.90 32.19
CA TYR A 451 -10.38 8.61 32.36
C TYR A 451 -11.22 7.45 31.83
N THR A 452 -10.59 6.36 31.39
CA THR A 452 -11.25 5.07 31.15
C THR A 452 -10.26 3.90 31.17
N SER A 453 -10.75 2.67 31.28
CA SER A 453 -9.98 1.44 31.01
C SER A 453 -10.30 0.82 29.63
N SER A 454 -11.29 1.35 28.91
CA SER A 454 -11.64 0.86 27.57
C SER A 454 -10.86 1.62 26.49
N ARG A 455 -10.01 0.89 25.76
CA ARG A 455 -9.28 1.41 24.59
C ARG A 455 -10.24 1.81 23.46
N THR A 456 -11.39 1.13 23.35
CA THR A 456 -12.46 1.47 22.41
C THR A 456 -13.13 2.79 22.77
N LEU A 457 -13.58 2.94 24.02
CA LEU A 457 -14.21 4.17 24.50
C LEU A 457 -13.26 5.36 24.38
N MET A 458 -11.97 5.18 24.68
CA MET A 458 -10.93 6.17 24.45
C MET A 458 -10.88 6.64 22.99
N ASN A 459 -10.88 5.72 22.01
CA ASN A 459 -10.82 6.08 20.59
C ASN A 459 -12.10 6.73 20.07
N GLN A 460 -13.26 6.30 20.55
CA GLN A 460 -14.55 6.89 20.19
C GLN A 460 -14.74 8.28 20.83
N MET A 461 -14.39 8.47 22.12
CA MET A 461 -14.38 9.78 22.77
C MET A 461 -13.34 10.73 22.14
N LYS A 462 -12.19 10.21 21.69
CA LYS A 462 -11.20 10.96 20.90
C LYS A 462 -11.86 11.47 19.62
N ALA A 463 -12.49 10.60 18.85
CA ALA A 463 -13.16 10.99 17.61
C ALA A 463 -14.32 11.98 17.84
N ILE A 464 -15.11 11.82 18.91
CA ILE A 464 -16.10 12.84 19.34
C ILE A 464 -15.43 14.19 19.62
N CYS A 465 -14.34 14.24 20.38
CA CYS A 465 -13.61 15.50 20.61
C CYS A 465 -13.17 16.14 19.27
N LEU A 466 -12.62 15.35 18.35
CA LEU A 466 -12.20 15.83 17.02
C LEU A 466 -13.38 16.30 16.16
N ASN A 467 -14.55 15.68 16.28
CA ASN A 467 -15.78 16.13 15.64
C ASN A 467 -16.24 17.49 16.19
N LEU A 468 -16.11 17.71 17.51
CA LEU A 468 -16.46 18.95 18.22
C LEU A 468 -15.39 20.07 18.12
N GLU A 469 -14.33 19.86 17.32
CA GLU A 469 -13.18 20.77 17.18
C GLU A 469 -12.36 20.98 18.47
N ILE A 470 -12.17 19.88 19.21
CA ILE A 470 -11.37 19.80 20.44
C ILE A 470 -10.29 18.72 20.27
N ILE A 471 -9.02 19.02 20.51
CA ILE A 471 -7.93 18.02 20.45
C ILE A 471 -7.56 17.56 21.87
N PRO A 472 -7.86 16.30 22.26
CA PRO A 472 -7.54 15.77 23.60
C PRO A 472 -6.09 15.25 23.68
N SER A 473 -5.42 15.55 24.79
CA SER A 473 -4.06 15.08 25.09
C SER A 473 -4.10 13.72 25.79
N ILE A 474 -3.91 12.66 25.01
CA ILE A 474 -4.02 11.27 25.45
C ILE A 474 -2.76 10.85 26.20
N ILE A 475 -2.95 10.25 27.39
CA ILE A 475 -1.93 9.55 28.16
C ILE A 475 -2.42 8.12 28.40
N ILE A 476 -1.48 7.16 28.40
CA ILE A 476 -1.72 5.78 28.82
C ILE A 476 -0.91 5.56 30.10
N ASP A 477 -1.56 5.18 31.19
CA ASP A 477 -0.92 4.61 32.36
C ASP A 477 -0.99 3.09 32.26
N THR A 478 0.12 2.46 31.86
CA THR A 478 0.13 1.00 31.70
C THR A 478 0.13 0.30 33.05
N LYS A 479 -0.50 -0.87 33.12
CA LYS A 479 -0.55 -1.73 34.30
C LYS A 479 0.83 -1.92 34.94
N GLN A 480 1.85 -2.16 34.10
CA GLN A 480 3.22 -2.35 34.56
C GLN A 480 3.86 -1.07 35.10
N ALA A 481 3.61 0.08 34.46
CA ALA A 481 4.11 1.37 34.93
C ALA A 481 3.43 1.77 36.25
N HIS A 482 2.13 1.53 36.37
CA HIS A 482 1.35 1.78 37.58
C HIS A 482 1.91 0.96 38.76
N LEU A 483 1.92 -0.38 38.64
CA LEU A 483 2.35 -1.30 39.71
C LEU A 483 3.80 -1.10 40.18
N LYS A 484 4.66 -0.45 39.36
CA LYS A 484 6.03 -0.08 39.74
C LYS A 484 6.15 1.18 40.61
N ARG A 485 5.08 1.97 40.81
CA ARG A 485 5.13 3.23 41.59
C ARG A 485 5.03 3.08 43.11
N GLY A 486 4.85 1.86 43.64
CA GLY A 486 4.92 1.59 45.07
C GLY A 486 3.57 1.35 45.76
N LYS A 487 3.44 1.75 47.03
CA LYS A 487 2.29 1.41 47.89
C LYS A 487 1.01 2.15 47.47
N HIS A 488 0.21 1.53 46.61
CA HIS A 488 -1.13 1.97 46.20
C HIS A 488 -2.20 1.82 47.31
N ILE A 489 -1.96 2.37 48.50
CA ILE A 489 -2.89 2.28 49.64
C ILE A 489 -3.73 3.55 49.70
N TYR A 490 -5.05 3.41 49.52
CA TYR A 490 -6.01 4.50 49.76
C TYR A 490 -6.88 4.16 50.97
N LYS A 491 -6.73 4.95 52.04
CA LYS A 491 -7.22 4.63 53.39
C LYS A 491 -6.74 3.23 53.82
N THR A 492 -7.63 2.24 53.83
CA THR A 492 -7.35 0.83 54.17
C THR A 492 -7.31 -0.11 52.96
N ARG A 493 -7.56 0.39 51.73
CA ARG A 493 -7.65 -0.44 50.52
C ARG A 493 -6.36 -0.42 49.71
N ILE A 494 -5.87 -1.60 49.34
CA ILE A 494 -4.81 -1.76 48.34
C ILE A 494 -5.46 -1.72 46.94
N ILE A 495 -5.19 -0.65 46.19
CA ILE A 495 -5.58 -0.53 44.79
C ILE A 495 -4.60 -1.37 43.95
N ARG A 496 -5.12 -2.14 42.98
CA ARG A 496 -4.30 -2.93 42.04
C ARG A 496 -4.77 -2.68 40.61
N ALA A 497 -3.88 -2.17 39.77
CA ALA A 497 -4.15 -2.06 38.34
C ALA A 497 -4.21 -3.46 37.71
N ASN A 498 -5.36 -3.82 37.13
CA ASN A 498 -5.56 -5.08 36.43
C ASN A 498 -5.41 -4.96 34.91
N HIS A 499 -5.57 -3.73 34.39
CA HIS A 499 -5.53 -3.34 32.97
C HIS A 499 -4.80 -1.99 32.85
N ASP A 500 -4.49 -1.57 31.63
CA ASP A 500 -4.02 -0.22 31.34
C ASP A 500 -5.17 0.80 31.49
N SER A 501 -4.84 2.03 31.86
CA SER A 501 -5.78 3.15 31.94
C SER A 501 -5.41 4.25 30.93
N TYR A 502 -6.43 4.86 30.34
CA TYR A 502 -6.33 5.91 29.33
C TYR A 502 -6.93 7.19 29.90
N ALA A 503 -6.27 8.34 29.68
CA ALA A 503 -6.70 9.62 30.25
C ALA A 503 -6.54 10.79 29.29
N PHE A 504 -7.56 11.65 29.21
CA PHE A 504 -7.53 12.92 28.47
C PHE A 504 -6.98 14.06 29.36
N SER A 505 -5.66 14.12 29.45
CA SER A 505 -4.90 14.97 30.38
C SER A 505 -4.97 16.49 30.15
N ASN A 506 -5.44 16.94 28.99
CA ASN A 506 -5.64 18.34 28.63
C ASN A 506 -6.43 18.43 27.31
N PHE A 507 -7.14 19.52 27.06
CA PHE A 507 -7.97 19.71 25.86
C PHE A 507 -7.62 21.03 25.16
N ALA A 508 -7.32 20.99 23.86
CA ALA A 508 -7.17 22.19 23.04
C ALA A 508 -8.46 22.44 22.24
N PHE A 509 -9.28 23.37 22.73
CA PHE A 509 -10.51 23.82 22.09
C PHE A 509 -10.21 24.78 20.94
N PHE A 510 -10.73 24.51 19.74
CA PHE A 510 -10.67 25.45 18.61
C PHE A 510 -11.99 26.21 18.45
N LYS A 511 -13.12 25.50 18.58
CA LYS A 511 -14.43 26.07 18.91
C LYS A 511 -14.86 25.58 20.30
N ASP A 512 -15.94 26.16 20.82
CA ASP A 512 -16.57 25.80 22.09
C ASP A 512 -18.03 26.27 22.10
N ILE A 513 -18.80 25.76 21.14
CA ILE A 513 -20.20 26.17 20.89
C ILE A 513 -21.12 25.74 22.06
N PHE A 514 -20.70 24.76 22.86
CA PHE A 514 -21.51 24.06 23.84
C PHE A 514 -21.10 24.35 25.31
N ASP A 515 -20.31 25.39 25.58
CA ASP A 515 -19.70 25.72 26.89
C ASP A 515 -19.13 24.48 27.62
N LEU A 516 -18.21 23.79 26.95
CA LEU A 516 -17.51 22.61 27.50
C LEU A 516 -16.24 23.03 28.24
N LYS A 517 -15.65 24.21 27.96
CA LYS A 517 -14.52 24.74 28.76
C LYS A 517 -14.88 24.96 30.23
N ARG A 518 -16.13 25.35 30.54
CA ARG A 518 -16.60 25.56 31.91
C ARG A 518 -16.64 24.27 32.73
N GLU A 519 -16.90 23.14 32.09
CA GLU A 519 -16.87 21.79 32.69
C GLU A 519 -15.43 21.28 32.82
N ILE A 520 -14.63 21.44 31.75
CA ILE A 520 -13.27 20.91 31.58
C ILE A 520 -12.25 21.89 32.22
N ARG A 521 -12.53 22.24 33.48
CA ARG A 521 -12.05 23.45 34.17
C ARG A 521 -10.56 23.46 34.56
N GLN A 522 -9.86 22.33 34.50
CA GLN A 522 -8.42 22.25 34.80
C GLN A 522 -7.51 22.92 33.75
N SER A 523 -8.07 23.35 32.61
CA SER A 523 -7.31 23.81 31.44
C SER A 523 -6.85 25.29 31.46
N GLN A 524 -7.35 26.12 32.38
CA GLN A 524 -7.21 27.59 32.33
C GLN A 524 -5.78 28.12 32.23
N THR A 525 -4.78 27.47 32.83
CA THR A 525 -3.39 27.96 32.82
C THR A 525 -2.66 27.81 31.48
N LYS A 526 -3.23 27.11 30.47
CA LYS A 526 -2.54 26.77 29.21
C LYS A 526 -3.41 26.85 27.94
N ILE A 527 -4.57 27.53 27.98
CA ILE A 527 -5.53 27.60 26.85
C ILE A 527 -4.88 28.09 25.53
N ASP A 528 -3.92 29.02 25.61
CA ASP A 528 -3.24 29.58 24.42
C ASP A 528 -2.04 28.76 23.95
N ARG A 529 -1.56 27.78 24.72
CA ARG A 529 -0.48 26.86 24.30
C ARG A 529 -1.01 25.73 23.42
N ARG A 530 -1.74 26.10 22.36
CA ARG A 530 -2.12 25.20 21.28
C ARG A 530 -0.87 24.91 20.46
N HIS A 531 -0.51 23.64 20.31
CA HIS A 531 0.63 23.21 19.49
C HIS A 531 0.17 22.94 18.05
N GLY A 532 -0.90 22.15 17.92
CA GLY A 532 -1.52 21.77 16.64
C GLY A 532 -2.66 22.69 16.21
N TRP A 533 -3.38 22.27 15.17
CA TRP A 533 -4.57 22.93 14.63
C TRP A 533 -5.55 21.94 14.01
N ILE A 534 -6.69 22.42 13.51
CA ILE A 534 -7.76 21.60 12.94
C ILE A 534 -8.47 22.37 11.81
N ASP A 535 -8.96 21.67 10.81
CA ASP A 535 -9.88 22.19 9.78
C ASP A 535 -11.09 21.25 9.62
N GLU A 536 -11.96 21.49 8.64
CA GLU A 536 -13.16 20.66 8.35
C GLU A 536 -12.88 19.16 8.09
N ASN A 537 -11.67 18.80 7.67
CA ASN A 537 -11.28 17.47 7.24
C ASN A 537 -10.32 16.77 8.19
N ASN A 538 -9.38 17.53 8.76
CA ASN A 538 -8.15 17.01 9.33
C ASN A 538 -7.75 17.71 10.63
N VAL A 539 -7.01 16.98 11.44
CA VAL A 539 -6.33 17.43 12.65
C VAL A 539 -4.83 17.39 12.40
N TYR A 540 -4.16 18.46 12.79
CA TYR A 540 -2.75 18.70 12.47
C TYR A 540 -1.93 18.67 13.74
N LEU A 541 -1.08 17.66 13.85
CA LEU A 541 -0.46 17.22 15.09
C LEU A 541 1.08 17.27 14.95
N PRO A 542 1.75 18.36 15.40
CA PRO A 542 3.21 18.47 15.29
C PRO A 542 3.91 17.35 16.05
N ILE A 543 4.95 16.76 15.46
CA ILE A 543 5.80 15.74 16.05
C ILE A 543 6.56 16.36 17.23
N LYS A 544 6.40 15.77 18.41
CA LYS A 544 7.06 16.20 19.65
C LYS A 544 8.33 15.42 19.90
N GLU A 545 8.29 14.12 19.65
CA GLU A 545 9.33 13.16 19.98
C GLU A 545 9.36 12.07 18.90
N ILE A 546 10.55 11.61 18.55
CA ILE A 546 10.77 10.42 17.71
C ILE A 546 11.68 9.52 18.53
N LYS A 547 11.21 8.31 18.84
CA LYS A 547 12.04 7.28 19.46
C LYS A 547 12.52 6.27 18.43
N LYS A 548 13.74 5.78 18.64
CA LYS A 548 14.29 4.62 17.94
C LYS A 548 14.56 3.52 18.96
N GLU A 549 14.05 2.32 18.72
CA GLU A 549 14.18 1.16 19.61
C GLU A 549 14.47 -0.09 18.76
N PRO A 550 15.37 -1.01 19.14
CA PRO A 550 15.64 -2.21 18.36
C PRO A 550 14.48 -3.21 18.46
N TYR A 551 14.11 -3.84 17.34
CA TYR A 551 13.03 -4.82 17.25
C TYR A 551 13.45 -6.08 16.48
N LYS A 552 12.93 -7.23 16.92
CA LYS A 552 12.98 -8.50 16.20
C LYS A 552 11.63 -9.21 16.34
N GLY A 553 10.96 -9.50 15.23
CA GLY A 553 9.64 -10.12 15.26
C GLY A 553 8.88 -10.06 13.93
N ASN A 554 7.59 -10.39 13.96
CA ASN A 554 6.72 -10.29 12.79
C ASN A 554 6.24 -8.86 12.58
N VAL A 555 6.02 -8.48 11.33
CA VAL A 555 5.63 -7.13 10.93
C VAL A 555 4.63 -7.25 9.75
N TYR A 556 3.52 -6.51 9.75
CA TYR A 556 2.37 -6.64 8.83
C TYR A 556 2.24 -5.45 7.84
N ASN A 557 1.26 -5.46 6.95
CA ASN A 557 0.75 -4.29 6.22
C ASN A 557 -0.67 -4.60 5.70
N LEU A 558 -1.48 -3.59 5.40
CA LEU A 558 -2.80 -3.78 4.80
C LEU A 558 -2.85 -3.21 3.38
N GLU A 559 -3.55 -3.90 2.49
CA GLU A 559 -4.04 -3.35 1.23
C GLU A 559 -5.50 -2.91 1.42
N VAL A 560 -5.87 -1.73 0.92
CA VAL A 560 -7.17 -1.11 1.21
C VAL A 560 -7.75 -0.54 -0.08
N GLU A 561 -8.98 -0.93 -0.41
CA GLU A 561 -9.62 -0.59 -1.69
C GLU A 561 -9.66 0.94 -1.93
N GLN A 562 -9.30 1.38 -3.15
CA GLN A 562 -9.33 2.77 -3.66
C GLN A 562 -8.42 3.81 -2.96
N ASP A 563 -8.21 3.68 -1.66
CA ASP A 563 -7.52 4.69 -0.84
C ASP A 563 -6.12 4.25 -0.42
N HIS A 564 -5.75 2.98 -0.60
CA HIS A 564 -4.39 2.45 -0.45
C HIS A 564 -3.71 2.85 0.86
N SER A 565 -4.48 2.97 1.94
CA SER A 565 -4.05 3.56 3.21
C SER A 565 -5.03 3.23 4.33
N TYR A 566 -4.57 3.36 5.57
CA TYR A 566 -5.35 3.09 6.76
C TYR A 566 -4.91 3.97 7.92
N VAL A 567 -5.80 4.14 8.90
CA VAL A 567 -5.57 4.99 10.08
C VAL A 567 -5.35 4.07 11.27
N ALA A 568 -4.13 4.09 11.79
CA ALA A 568 -3.84 3.57 13.11
C ALA A 568 -4.29 4.57 14.19
N GLU A 569 -4.36 4.14 15.46
CA GLU A 569 -4.89 4.96 16.56
C GLU A 569 -4.40 6.41 16.60
N PHE A 570 -3.14 6.66 16.24
CA PHE A 570 -2.48 7.97 16.41
C PHE A 570 -1.90 8.58 15.12
N ALA A 571 -1.99 7.89 13.97
CA ALA A 571 -1.54 8.41 12.67
C ALA A 571 -2.23 7.72 11.48
N ALA A 572 -2.36 8.44 10.36
CA ALA A 572 -2.72 7.87 9.06
C ALA A 572 -1.47 7.41 8.31
N VAL A 573 -1.52 6.23 7.69
CA VAL A 573 -0.38 5.60 7.01
C VAL A 573 -0.80 4.93 5.68
N HIS A 574 0.14 4.74 4.76
CA HIS A 574 -0.12 4.20 3.41
C HIS A 574 0.24 2.71 3.29
N ASN A 575 -0.35 2.02 2.31
CA ASN A 575 0.09 0.69 1.88
C ASN A 575 1.52 0.74 1.30
N CYS A 576 2.02 -0.38 0.78
CA CYS A 576 3.28 -0.38 0.02
C CYS A 576 3.17 -1.20 -1.28
N TRP A 577 3.11 -0.54 -2.44
CA TRP A 577 3.74 -0.98 -3.69
C TRP A 577 3.95 0.18 -4.68
N THR A 578 4.87 -0.02 -5.65
CA THR A 578 5.39 0.88 -6.74
C THR A 578 5.50 2.40 -6.49
N PRO A 579 6.65 3.08 -6.73
CA PRO A 579 7.91 2.66 -7.39
C PRO A 579 9.06 2.37 -6.39
N TRP A 580 8.71 1.99 -5.17
CA TRP A 580 9.67 1.81 -4.08
C TRP A 580 10.70 0.69 -4.39
N PHE A 581 10.24 -0.38 -5.06
CA PHE A 581 10.76 -1.76 -5.13
C PHE A 581 11.81 -1.97 -6.24
N SER A 582 12.96 -1.31 -6.15
CA SER A 582 14.16 -1.52 -7.00
C SER A 582 15.39 -0.86 -6.35
N VAL A 583 16.64 -1.22 -6.70
CA VAL A 583 17.86 -0.72 -6.01
C VAL A 583 17.89 0.81 -6.01
N PHE A 584 17.71 1.39 -7.20
CA PHE A 584 17.80 2.84 -7.44
C PHE A 584 16.44 3.55 -7.28
N GLY A 585 15.36 2.79 -7.08
CA GLY A 585 14.03 3.32 -6.80
C GLY A 585 14.05 4.30 -5.64
N SER A 586 13.33 5.42 -5.76
CA SER A 586 13.42 6.59 -4.87
C SER A 586 13.21 6.29 -3.38
N MET A 587 12.61 5.14 -3.06
CA MET A 587 12.19 4.77 -1.71
C MET A 587 12.79 3.42 -1.23
N SER A 588 13.73 2.83 -1.99
CA SER A 588 14.51 1.63 -1.65
C SER A 588 15.34 1.83 -0.38
N GLY A 589 15.83 3.06 -0.21
CA GLY A 589 16.77 3.46 0.81
C GLY A 589 18.23 3.18 0.47
N TYR A 590 18.55 2.84 -0.78
CA TYR A 590 19.92 2.82 -1.32
C TYR A 590 20.13 3.94 -2.33
N ASP A 591 21.36 4.42 -2.38
CA ASP A 591 21.83 5.33 -3.43
C ASP A 591 22.95 4.71 -4.28
N SER A 592 23.39 3.47 -3.97
CA SER A 592 24.34 2.68 -4.76
C SER A 592 24.22 1.15 -4.51
N LEU A 593 24.70 0.33 -5.46
CA LEU A 593 24.88 -1.11 -5.32
C LEU A 593 25.89 -1.45 -4.22
N ALA A 594 26.95 -0.66 -4.07
CA ALA A 594 27.91 -0.81 -2.97
C ALA A 594 27.26 -0.69 -1.59
N GLU A 595 26.33 0.26 -1.41
CA GLU A 595 25.57 0.42 -0.15
C GLU A 595 24.54 -0.72 0.07
N CYS A 596 24.20 -1.44 -1.01
CA CYS A 596 23.16 -2.45 -1.09
C CYS A 596 23.67 -3.86 -0.77
N PHE A 597 24.79 -4.23 -1.42
CA PHE A 597 25.37 -5.57 -1.37
C PHE A 597 26.74 -5.61 -0.66
N GLY A 598 27.30 -4.48 -0.25
CA GLY A 598 28.58 -4.43 0.48
C GLY A 598 29.71 -5.08 -0.33
N GLN A 599 30.45 -6.00 0.30
CA GLN A 599 31.53 -6.76 -0.36
C GLN A 599 31.07 -7.53 -1.61
N PHE A 600 29.77 -7.84 -1.71
CA PHE A 600 29.18 -8.60 -2.81
C PHE A 600 28.77 -7.74 -4.01
N ALA A 601 28.88 -6.41 -3.94
CA ALA A 601 28.41 -5.52 -5.01
C ALA A 601 29.15 -5.72 -6.36
N SER A 602 30.37 -6.27 -6.35
CA SER A 602 31.12 -6.67 -7.54
C SER A 602 30.60 -7.96 -8.20
N ARG A 603 29.90 -8.82 -7.44
CA ARG A 603 29.21 -10.03 -7.95
C ARG A 603 27.78 -9.76 -8.43
N ILE A 604 27.31 -8.52 -8.37
CA ILE A 604 26.03 -8.11 -8.97
C ILE A 604 26.32 -7.55 -10.37
N TYR A 605 26.27 -8.47 -11.35
CA TYR A 605 26.73 -8.26 -12.72
C TYR A 605 25.70 -7.57 -13.63
N SER A 606 24.42 -7.81 -13.38
CA SER A 606 23.29 -7.23 -14.12
C SER A 606 22.41 -6.36 -13.23
N ILE A 607 21.66 -5.44 -13.86
CA ILE A 607 20.53 -4.74 -13.26
C ILE A 607 19.33 -4.84 -14.20
N GLU A 608 18.13 -4.91 -13.63
CA GLU A 608 16.86 -4.90 -14.34
C GLU A 608 16.38 -3.46 -14.57
N THR A 609 15.88 -3.14 -15.76
CA THR A 609 15.19 -1.87 -16.06
C THR A 609 13.88 -1.75 -15.27
N GLY A 610 13.04 -2.77 -15.41
CA GLY A 610 11.68 -2.84 -14.91
C GLY A 610 10.75 -1.81 -15.56
N LEU A 611 9.44 -2.04 -15.39
CA LEU A 611 8.28 -1.37 -16.02
C LEU A 611 8.12 0.16 -15.78
N SER A 612 9.20 0.90 -15.54
CA SER A 612 9.23 2.33 -15.23
C SER A 612 10.55 3.02 -15.58
N SER A 613 11.54 2.31 -16.14
CA SER A 613 12.75 2.91 -16.71
C SER A 613 13.20 2.15 -17.95
N ASP A 614 13.97 2.79 -18.84
CA ASP A 614 14.59 2.13 -20.00
C ASP A 614 16.13 2.01 -19.82
N PRO A 615 16.85 1.38 -20.76
CA PRO A 615 18.31 1.30 -20.70
C PRO A 615 18.99 2.66 -20.74
N ALA A 616 18.51 3.63 -21.53
CA ALA A 616 19.12 4.96 -21.57
C ALA A 616 19.06 5.68 -20.21
N MET A 617 17.91 5.63 -19.53
CA MET A 617 17.73 6.08 -18.15
C MET A 617 18.76 5.44 -17.21
N ASN A 618 18.97 4.13 -17.33
CA ASN A 618 19.96 3.40 -16.51
C ASN A 618 21.42 3.75 -16.87
N TRP A 619 21.74 3.98 -18.15
CA TRP A 619 23.09 4.36 -18.60
C TRP A 619 23.55 5.74 -18.08
N ARG A 620 22.66 6.53 -17.49
CA ARG A 620 22.99 7.80 -16.82
C ARG A 620 23.65 7.61 -15.45
N ILE A 621 23.47 6.46 -14.81
CA ILE A 621 24.03 6.15 -13.48
C ILE A 621 25.42 5.51 -13.67
N ARG A 622 26.49 6.22 -13.27
CA ARG A 622 27.89 5.78 -13.52
C ARG A 622 28.24 4.42 -12.89
N GLU A 623 27.62 4.05 -11.78
CA GLU A 623 27.84 2.74 -11.16
C GLU A 623 27.41 1.57 -12.07
N LEU A 624 26.46 1.80 -12.99
CA LEU A 624 25.99 0.83 -13.97
C LEU A 624 26.88 0.72 -15.22
N ASP A 625 28.01 1.42 -15.27
CA ASP A 625 28.96 1.32 -16.40
C ASP A 625 29.68 -0.05 -16.45
N THR A 626 29.86 -0.70 -15.29
CA THR A 626 30.45 -2.04 -15.14
C THR A 626 29.40 -3.14 -14.96
N ARG A 627 28.14 -2.87 -15.34
CA ARG A 627 27.04 -3.85 -15.31
C ARG A 627 26.45 -4.04 -16.70
N THR A 628 25.78 -5.16 -16.89
CA THR A 628 24.81 -5.38 -17.97
C THR A 628 23.43 -4.87 -17.55
N VAL A 629 22.58 -4.57 -18.53
CA VAL A 629 21.18 -4.17 -18.30
C VAL A 629 20.30 -5.25 -18.92
N ILE A 630 19.33 -5.74 -18.16
CA ILE A 630 18.29 -6.68 -18.61
C ILE A 630 16.92 -6.04 -18.47
N SER A 631 15.97 -6.51 -19.28
CA SER A 631 14.58 -6.06 -19.31
C SER A 631 13.70 -7.30 -19.31
N CYS A 632 12.65 -7.31 -18.49
CA CYS A 632 11.88 -8.51 -18.14
C CYS A 632 10.42 -8.17 -17.85
N SER A 633 9.50 -9.07 -18.18
CA SER A 633 8.09 -8.70 -18.29
C SER A 633 7.34 -8.48 -16.98
N ASP A 634 7.84 -8.89 -15.80
CA ASP A 634 7.06 -9.01 -14.55
C ASP A 634 5.67 -9.61 -14.84
N SER A 635 5.63 -10.68 -15.64
CA SER A 635 4.35 -11.16 -16.18
C SER A 635 3.54 -11.89 -15.12
N HIS A 636 2.33 -11.39 -14.93
CA HIS A 636 1.27 -11.98 -14.11
C HIS A 636 0.23 -12.74 -14.96
N SER A 637 0.42 -12.85 -16.29
CA SER A 637 -0.53 -13.51 -17.21
C SER A 637 0.07 -13.69 -18.62
N GLY A 638 -0.12 -14.85 -19.25
CA GLY A 638 0.41 -15.20 -20.59
C GLY A 638 0.43 -14.08 -21.65
N PRO A 639 -0.68 -13.33 -21.89
CA PRO A 639 -0.70 -12.21 -22.85
C PRO A 639 0.34 -11.10 -22.61
N LYS A 640 0.82 -10.93 -21.38
CA LYS A 640 1.79 -9.90 -20.96
C LYS A 640 3.25 -10.34 -21.04
N LEU A 641 3.52 -11.61 -21.34
CA LEU A 641 4.88 -12.08 -21.61
C LEU A 641 5.48 -11.31 -22.80
N MET A 642 6.80 -11.11 -22.79
CA MET A 642 7.55 -10.34 -23.79
C MET A 642 7.14 -8.86 -23.96
N ARG A 643 6.39 -8.26 -23.03
CA ARG A 643 6.21 -6.78 -23.04
C ARG A 643 7.52 -6.05 -22.77
N GLU A 644 8.38 -6.69 -21.97
CA GLU A 644 9.81 -6.42 -21.84
C GLU A 644 10.53 -7.77 -21.90
N ALA A 645 11.71 -7.83 -22.52
CA ALA A 645 12.52 -9.03 -22.64
C ALA A 645 13.98 -8.70 -22.98
N THR A 646 14.89 -9.66 -22.80
CA THR A 646 16.31 -9.52 -23.11
C THR A 646 16.68 -10.41 -24.30
N ILE A 647 17.30 -9.85 -25.34
CA ILE A 647 17.77 -10.60 -26.51
C ILE A 647 19.25 -10.92 -26.32
N PHE A 648 19.54 -12.18 -26.03
CA PHE A 648 20.89 -12.71 -25.92
C PHE A 648 21.42 -13.15 -27.30
N GLU A 649 22.73 -13.04 -27.50
CA GLU A 649 23.45 -13.65 -28.63
C GLU A 649 24.54 -14.58 -28.09
N VAL A 650 24.46 -15.85 -28.51
CA VAL A 650 25.45 -16.89 -28.25
C VAL A 650 26.27 -17.10 -29.54
N PRO A 651 27.59 -16.83 -29.55
CA PRO A 651 28.44 -17.00 -30.73
C PRO A 651 28.48 -18.41 -31.30
N ALA A 652 28.86 -18.53 -32.57
CA ALA A 652 29.03 -19.82 -33.23
C ALA A 652 30.09 -20.69 -32.50
N GLY A 653 29.79 -21.98 -32.31
CA GLY A 653 30.63 -22.90 -31.52
C GLY A 653 30.35 -22.91 -30.01
N SER A 654 29.54 -21.98 -29.49
CA SER A 654 29.06 -22.02 -28.09
C SER A 654 27.67 -22.63 -27.98
N ASN A 655 27.46 -23.49 -26.98
CA ASN A 655 26.15 -24.10 -26.70
C ASN A 655 25.32 -23.25 -25.74
N LEU A 656 24.02 -23.12 -26.02
CA LEU A 656 23.07 -22.52 -25.09
C LEU A 656 23.00 -23.36 -23.79
N SER A 657 23.15 -22.67 -22.67
CA SER A 657 23.29 -23.22 -21.32
C SER A 657 23.03 -22.12 -20.29
N PHE A 658 22.80 -22.47 -19.02
CA PHE A 658 22.78 -21.51 -17.93
C PHE A 658 24.11 -20.77 -17.82
N GLY A 659 25.23 -21.49 -18.01
CA GLY A 659 26.57 -20.91 -18.10
C GLY A 659 26.68 -19.83 -19.18
N ALA A 660 26.13 -20.04 -20.37
CA ALA A 660 26.12 -19.03 -21.43
C ALA A 660 25.27 -17.79 -21.08
N ILE A 661 24.12 -17.96 -20.42
CA ILE A 661 23.32 -16.83 -19.93
C ILE A 661 24.06 -16.07 -18.82
N SER A 662 24.63 -16.78 -17.84
CA SER A 662 25.42 -16.18 -16.76
C SER A 662 26.65 -15.44 -17.29
N SER A 663 27.37 -16.00 -18.26
CA SER A 663 28.46 -15.32 -18.98
C SER A 663 27.97 -14.06 -19.69
N ALA A 664 26.82 -14.10 -20.37
CA ALA A 664 26.26 -12.93 -21.04
C ALA A 664 25.82 -11.81 -20.08
N LEU A 665 25.37 -12.15 -18.87
CA LEU A 665 25.09 -11.21 -17.79
C LEU A 665 26.38 -10.65 -17.15
N GLN A 666 27.46 -11.44 -17.13
CA GLN A 666 28.80 -11.05 -16.68
C GLN A 666 29.58 -10.23 -17.72
N ASN A 667 29.23 -10.30 -19.00
CA ASN A 667 29.93 -9.68 -20.13
C ASN A 667 29.71 -8.15 -20.21
N TYR A 668 30.08 -7.42 -19.15
CA TYR A 668 30.12 -5.95 -19.14
C TYR A 668 31.28 -5.38 -19.96
N SER A 669 32.26 -6.19 -20.35
CA SER A 669 33.24 -5.83 -21.39
C SER A 669 32.58 -5.67 -22.77
N ARG A 670 31.43 -6.34 -22.98
CA ARG A 670 30.66 -6.41 -24.23
C ARG A 670 31.47 -7.03 -25.38
N ASP A 671 32.27 -8.03 -25.03
CA ASP A 671 33.03 -8.85 -25.98
C ASP A 671 32.07 -9.75 -26.78
N LYS A 672 31.95 -9.46 -28.08
CA LYS A 672 31.05 -10.18 -28.98
C LYS A 672 31.57 -11.56 -29.42
N THR A 673 32.80 -11.91 -29.07
CA THR A 673 33.32 -13.28 -29.24
C THR A 673 32.81 -14.23 -28.15
N GLN A 674 32.19 -13.69 -27.10
CA GLN A 674 31.57 -14.41 -25.99
C GLN A 674 30.03 -14.24 -26.01
N PRO A 675 29.27 -15.07 -25.27
CA PRO A 675 27.85 -14.82 -25.03
C PRO A 675 27.63 -13.40 -24.49
N HIS A 676 26.66 -12.67 -25.05
CA HIS A 676 26.38 -11.27 -24.68
C HIS A 676 24.89 -10.94 -24.85
N ILE A 677 24.48 -9.80 -24.30
CA ILE A 677 23.18 -9.19 -24.64
C ILE A 677 23.36 -8.44 -25.96
N ALA A 678 22.58 -8.81 -26.97
CA ALA A 678 22.59 -8.20 -28.30
C ALA A 678 21.63 -7.01 -28.40
N ALA A 679 20.49 -7.07 -27.69
CA ALA A 679 19.56 -5.97 -27.50
C ALA A 679 18.63 -6.24 -26.31
N THR A 680 17.90 -5.24 -25.84
CA THR A 680 16.72 -5.43 -24.99
C THR A 680 15.44 -4.96 -25.69
N ILE A 681 14.31 -5.50 -25.25
CA ILE A 681 12.96 -5.12 -25.66
C ILE A 681 12.35 -4.37 -24.47
N GLU A 682 11.93 -3.13 -24.72
CA GLU A 682 11.28 -2.28 -23.72
C GLU A 682 9.82 -2.02 -24.08
N PHE A 683 8.99 -1.95 -23.04
CA PHE A 683 7.73 -1.23 -23.03
C PHE A 683 8.00 0.26 -22.83
N TYR A 684 7.07 1.15 -23.20
CA TYR A 684 7.25 2.59 -23.03
C TYR A 684 7.14 3.01 -21.55
N PRO A 685 8.24 3.37 -20.85
CA PRO A 685 8.19 3.72 -19.44
C PRO A 685 7.33 4.98 -19.19
N GLU A 686 7.07 5.78 -20.22
CA GLU A 686 6.15 6.93 -20.22
C GLU A 686 4.71 6.55 -19.90
N GLU A 687 4.26 5.32 -20.19
CA GLU A 687 2.94 4.86 -19.74
C GLU A 687 2.89 4.67 -18.21
N GLY A 688 4.04 4.53 -17.57
CA GLY A 688 4.18 4.40 -16.12
C GLY A 688 3.48 5.54 -15.36
N LYS A 689 2.64 5.17 -14.39
CA LYS A 689 1.81 6.09 -13.57
C LYS A 689 2.57 7.23 -12.86
N TYR A 690 3.88 7.13 -12.80
CA TYR A 690 4.79 8.04 -12.10
C TYR A 690 6.04 8.31 -12.95
N HIS A 691 5.96 8.28 -14.28
CA HIS A 691 7.13 8.50 -15.13
C HIS A 691 7.63 9.95 -15.04
N PHE A 692 6.77 10.91 -15.39
CA PHE A 692 7.02 12.34 -15.19
C PHE A 692 6.61 12.81 -13.78
N SER A 693 7.22 13.91 -13.36
CA SER A 693 6.74 14.63 -12.17
C SER A 693 5.45 15.37 -12.48
N GLY A 694 4.51 15.44 -11.54
CA GLY A 694 3.27 16.16 -11.79
C GLY A 694 2.27 16.22 -10.64
N HIS A 695 1.10 16.77 -10.94
CA HIS A 695 -0.02 16.97 -10.03
C HIS A 695 -1.34 16.80 -10.78
N ARG A 696 -1.93 15.60 -10.65
CA ARG A 696 -3.13 15.11 -11.34
C ARG A 696 -4.32 16.05 -11.21
N ALA A 697 -4.52 16.61 -10.02
CA ALA A 697 -5.67 17.47 -9.73
C ALA A 697 -5.65 18.82 -10.48
N CYS A 698 -4.54 19.18 -11.12
CA CYS A 698 -4.43 20.37 -11.99
C CYS A 698 -3.96 20.04 -13.41
N ASN A 699 -4.12 18.77 -13.84
CA ASN A 699 -3.65 18.24 -15.12
C ASN A 699 -2.20 18.64 -15.48
N THR A 700 -1.34 18.80 -14.46
CA THR A 700 0.01 19.36 -14.63
C THR A 700 1.03 18.23 -14.61
N ARG A 701 1.83 18.12 -15.66
CA ARG A 701 3.04 17.28 -15.73
C ARG A 701 4.23 18.13 -16.15
N PHE A 702 5.41 17.83 -15.63
CA PHE A 702 6.68 18.46 -16.00
C PHE A 702 7.76 17.39 -16.21
N SER A 703 8.54 17.57 -17.27
CA SER A 703 9.82 16.90 -17.50
C SER A 703 10.86 17.26 -16.41
N PRO A 704 11.96 16.49 -16.26
CA PRO A 704 13.04 16.83 -15.31
C PRO A 704 13.64 18.22 -15.54
N GLN A 705 13.74 18.65 -16.80
CA GLN A 705 14.25 19.95 -17.22
C GLN A 705 13.30 21.07 -16.79
N GLU A 706 11.99 20.87 -16.94
CA GLU A 706 10.98 21.80 -16.41
C GLU A 706 10.95 21.81 -14.88
N ILE A 707 11.13 20.67 -14.21
CA ILE A 707 11.27 20.61 -12.75
C ILE A 707 12.50 21.40 -12.27
N LYS A 708 13.59 21.39 -13.05
CA LYS A 708 14.82 22.15 -12.78
C LYS A 708 14.65 23.65 -13.01
N ALA A 709 13.86 24.06 -14.00
CA ALA A 709 13.65 25.48 -14.36
C ALA A 709 12.47 26.16 -13.63
N LYS A 710 11.35 25.45 -13.47
CA LYS A 710 10.09 25.92 -12.88
C LYS A 710 9.93 25.49 -11.41
N GLY A 711 10.78 24.57 -10.93
CA GLY A 711 10.77 24.03 -9.58
C GLY A 711 9.82 22.82 -9.39
N LYS A 712 9.96 22.14 -8.24
CA LYS A 712 9.12 20.98 -7.84
C LYS A 712 7.70 21.39 -7.39
N ILE A 713 7.20 22.58 -7.79
CA ILE A 713 5.90 23.18 -7.41
C ILE A 713 5.01 23.41 -8.64
N CYS A 714 3.77 22.95 -8.62
CA CYS A 714 2.79 23.11 -9.70
C CYS A 714 2.34 24.58 -9.83
N PRO A 715 2.44 25.22 -11.02
CA PRO A 715 2.15 26.64 -11.19
C PRO A 715 0.65 26.99 -11.07
N VAL A 716 -0.24 26.02 -11.31
CA VAL A 716 -1.70 26.22 -11.30
C VAL A 716 -2.26 26.43 -9.88
N CYS A 717 -1.60 25.88 -8.86
CA CYS A 717 -2.15 25.77 -7.50
C CYS A 717 -1.10 25.77 -6.37
N GLY A 718 0.17 26.00 -6.70
CA GLY A 718 1.29 26.04 -5.75
C GLY A 718 1.47 24.76 -4.93
N LYS A 719 0.97 23.59 -5.36
CA LYS A 719 1.20 22.31 -4.65
C LYS A 719 2.57 21.74 -5.03
N PRO A 720 3.30 21.08 -4.12
CA PRO A 720 4.36 20.15 -4.50
C PRO A 720 3.82 19.13 -5.50
N MET A 721 4.61 18.79 -6.51
CA MET A 721 4.31 17.73 -7.46
C MET A 721 4.86 16.40 -6.96
N THR A 722 4.12 15.31 -7.19
CA THR A 722 4.64 13.95 -7.06
C THR A 722 5.82 13.80 -8.01
N ILE A 723 6.98 13.41 -7.50
CA ILE A 723 8.23 13.35 -8.28
C ILE A 723 8.29 12.04 -9.05
N GLY A 724 8.50 12.14 -10.36
CA GLY A 724 8.53 10.99 -11.27
C GLY A 724 9.82 10.17 -11.21
N VAL A 725 9.77 8.94 -11.74
CA VAL A 725 10.91 8.02 -11.83
C VAL A 725 12.02 8.62 -12.69
N LEU A 726 11.68 9.31 -13.79
CA LEU A 726 12.67 10.01 -14.62
C LEU A 726 13.38 11.13 -13.84
N ASN A 727 12.73 11.74 -12.85
CA ASN A 727 13.39 12.68 -11.93
C ASN A 727 14.25 12.01 -10.85
N ARG A 728 13.96 10.78 -10.40
CA ARG A 728 14.90 10.03 -9.54
C ARG A 728 16.13 9.60 -10.33
N VAL A 729 15.98 9.26 -11.61
CA VAL A 729 17.10 9.02 -12.53
C VAL A 729 17.92 10.31 -12.68
N GLU A 730 17.30 11.48 -12.87
CA GLU A 730 17.98 12.78 -12.86
C GLU A 730 18.73 13.03 -11.54
N ASP A 731 18.10 12.79 -10.38
CA ASP A 731 18.69 12.97 -9.04
C ASP A 731 19.85 11.97 -8.75
N LEU A 732 20.00 10.88 -9.53
CA LEU A 732 21.09 9.88 -9.45
C LEU A 732 22.09 9.94 -10.62
N ALA A 733 21.83 10.76 -11.63
CA ALA A 733 22.58 10.75 -12.89
C ALA A 733 23.98 11.34 -12.73
N GLY A 734 25.00 10.56 -13.08
CA GLY A 734 26.38 11.04 -13.20
C GLY A 734 26.71 11.60 -14.60
N ARG A 735 25.73 11.62 -15.51
CA ARG A 735 25.78 12.22 -16.85
C ARG A 735 24.38 12.60 -17.34
N SER A 736 24.28 13.66 -18.13
CA SER A 736 23.06 14.04 -18.82
C SER A 736 22.67 13.02 -19.90
N GLU A 737 21.43 13.10 -20.35
CA GLU A 737 20.94 12.32 -21.50
C GLU A 737 21.62 12.74 -22.81
N ALA A 738 21.91 14.03 -22.98
CA ALA A 738 22.64 14.55 -24.14
C ALA A 738 24.08 14.00 -24.24
N GLU A 739 24.74 13.76 -23.11
CA GLU A 739 26.05 13.06 -23.07
C GLU A 739 25.97 11.61 -23.53
N LEU A 740 24.81 10.95 -23.53
CA LEU A 740 24.66 9.62 -24.11
C LEU A 740 24.72 9.66 -25.64
N LYS A 741 24.37 10.81 -26.25
CA LYS A 741 24.21 10.98 -27.70
C LYS A 741 23.37 9.85 -28.32
N LEU A 742 22.09 9.84 -27.97
CA LEU A 742 21.16 8.81 -28.44
C LEU A 742 20.81 9.02 -29.92
N TYR A 743 20.77 7.93 -30.68
CA TYR A 743 20.35 7.93 -32.08
C TYR A 743 19.61 6.64 -32.44
N LYS A 744 18.65 6.72 -33.36
CA LYS A 744 17.91 5.55 -33.86
C LYS A 744 18.44 5.10 -35.22
N LYS A 745 18.47 3.78 -35.44
CA LYS A 745 18.67 3.15 -36.75
C LYS A 745 18.07 1.74 -36.74
N GLN A 746 17.94 1.10 -37.90
CA GLN A 746 17.52 -0.30 -38.00
C GLN A 746 18.43 -1.25 -37.22
N LEU A 747 17.82 -2.27 -36.58
CA LEU A 747 18.53 -3.27 -35.77
C LEU A 747 19.21 -4.31 -36.69
N GLY A 748 20.36 -3.94 -37.25
CA GLY A 748 20.99 -4.71 -38.32
C GLY A 748 20.14 -4.63 -39.59
N ASN A 749 19.74 -5.77 -40.14
CA ASN A 749 18.92 -5.86 -41.35
C ASN A 749 17.41 -6.02 -41.04
N LEU A 750 16.98 -5.75 -39.80
CA LEU A 750 15.60 -5.89 -39.37
C LEU A 750 14.80 -4.58 -39.59
N PRO A 751 13.50 -4.65 -39.93
CA PRO A 751 12.67 -3.46 -40.12
C PRO A 751 12.40 -2.66 -38.83
N ILE A 752 12.65 -3.21 -37.64
CA ILE A 752 12.58 -2.47 -36.37
C ILE A 752 13.73 -1.46 -36.23
N SER A 753 13.43 -0.25 -35.77
CA SER A 753 14.44 0.71 -35.30
C SER A 753 14.80 0.48 -33.84
N ALA A 754 16.08 0.47 -33.52
CA ALA A 754 16.60 0.42 -32.16
C ALA A 754 17.31 1.73 -31.78
N THR A 755 17.29 2.07 -30.50
CA THR A 755 18.03 3.21 -29.92
C THR A 755 19.44 2.78 -29.54
N TYR A 756 20.43 3.52 -30.04
CA TYR A 756 21.86 3.37 -29.78
C TYR A 756 22.39 4.61 -29.05
N SER A 757 23.61 4.52 -28.51
CA SER A 757 24.33 5.62 -27.87
C SER A 757 25.73 5.73 -28.48
N GLU A 758 26.13 6.89 -29.03
CA GLU A 758 27.52 7.05 -29.53
C GLU A 758 28.54 6.97 -28.38
N ALA A 759 28.20 7.56 -27.23
CA ALA A 759 29.06 7.55 -26.04
C ALA A 759 29.23 6.13 -25.44
N PHE A 760 28.36 5.20 -25.83
CA PHE A 760 28.41 3.80 -25.43
C PHE A 760 28.22 2.87 -26.62
N SER A 761 29.03 3.05 -27.67
CA SER A 761 29.06 2.24 -28.91
C SER A 761 29.02 0.72 -28.69
N ASN A 762 29.50 0.26 -27.53
CA ASN A 762 29.63 -1.15 -27.18
C ASN A 762 28.49 -1.66 -26.27
N ARG A 763 27.57 -0.82 -25.77
CA ARG A 763 26.37 -1.30 -25.07
C ARG A 763 25.38 -1.91 -26.07
N ALA A 764 24.56 -2.83 -25.58
CA ALA A 764 23.43 -3.34 -26.33
C ALA A 764 22.44 -2.19 -26.63
N PRO A 765 21.96 -2.00 -27.87
CA PRO A 765 20.84 -1.11 -28.16
C PRO A 765 19.54 -1.68 -27.59
N TYR A 766 18.46 -0.89 -27.63
CA TYR A 766 17.15 -1.32 -27.19
C TYR A 766 16.04 -0.96 -28.19
N ILE A 767 15.04 -1.83 -28.31
CA ILE A 767 13.86 -1.59 -29.14
C ILE A 767 12.65 -1.29 -28.26
N MET A 768 11.90 -0.24 -28.61
CA MET A 768 10.66 0.13 -27.94
C MET A 768 9.49 -0.51 -28.70
N LEU A 769 8.66 -1.32 -28.03
CA LEU A 769 7.52 -1.97 -28.66
C LEU A 769 6.19 -1.64 -27.97
N VAL A 770 5.12 -1.68 -28.76
CA VAL A 770 3.73 -1.77 -28.29
C VAL A 770 3.26 -3.22 -28.50
N PRO A 771 2.62 -3.88 -27.52
CA PRO A 771 2.08 -5.23 -27.69
C PRO A 771 1.16 -5.36 -28.91
N LEU A 772 1.29 -6.45 -29.67
CA LEU A 772 0.55 -6.63 -30.93
C LEU A 772 -0.97 -6.56 -30.75
N MET A 773 -1.50 -7.06 -29.63
CA MET A 773 -2.93 -6.97 -29.31
C MET A 773 -3.42 -5.52 -29.12
N GLU A 774 -2.54 -4.58 -28.78
CA GLU A 774 -2.88 -3.17 -28.58
C GLU A 774 -2.79 -2.40 -29.91
N ILE A 775 -1.79 -2.70 -30.75
CA ILE A 775 -1.73 -2.19 -32.14
C ILE A 775 -2.96 -2.66 -32.93
N LEU A 776 -3.36 -3.93 -32.79
CA LEU A 776 -4.56 -4.49 -33.41
C LEU A 776 -5.86 -3.85 -32.87
N ALA A 777 -5.93 -3.58 -31.58
CA ALA A 777 -7.06 -2.91 -30.94
C ALA A 777 -7.29 -1.51 -31.53
N GLU A 778 -6.24 -0.71 -31.61
CA GLU A 778 -6.30 0.66 -32.13
C GLU A 778 -6.57 0.68 -33.65
N SER A 779 -5.91 -0.21 -34.40
CA SER A 779 -6.13 -0.38 -35.85
C SER A 779 -7.59 -0.68 -36.17
N VAL A 780 -8.23 -1.56 -35.39
CA VAL A 780 -9.58 -2.06 -35.63
C VAL A 780 -10.67 -1.25 -34.89
N GLY A 781 -10.30 -0.34 -34.00
CA GLY A 781 -11.24 0.52 -33.25
C GLY A 781 -12.00 -0.21 -32.14
N VAL A 782 -11.39 -1.22 -31.51
CA VAL A 782 -12.03 -2.10 -30.51
C VAL A 782 -11.11 -2.35 -29.32
N GLN A 783 -11.61 -2.99 -28.25
CA GLN A 783 -10.79 -3.34 -27.08
C GLN A 783 -9.86 -4.52 -27.37
N SER A 784 -8.64 -4.52 -26.81
CA SER A 784 -7.58 -5.51 -27.08
C SER A 784 -7.93 -6.94 -26.65
N TYR A 785 -8.83 -7.12 -25.68
CA TYR A 785 -9.35 -8.44 -25.30
C TYR A 785 -10.55 -8.92 -26.14
N SER A 786 -11.00 -8.17 -27.16
CA SER A 786 -12.13 -8.56 -28.01
C SER A 786 -11.83 -9.81 -28.85
N ALA A 787 -12.87 -10.56 -29.24
CA ALA A 787 -12.72 -11.76 -30.06
C ALA A 787 -12.02 -11.46 -31.40
N LYS A 788 -12.41 -10.35 -32.06
CA LYS A 788 -11.83 -9.88 -33.34
C LYS A 788 -10.32 -9.60 -33.23
N VAL A 789 -9.85 -9.03 -32.13
CA VAL A 789 -8.41 -8.82 -31.90
C VAL A 789 -7.68 -10.15 -31.67
N ARG A 790 -8.26 -11.09 -30.89
CA ARG A 790 -7.66 -12.42 -30.68
C ARG A 790 -7.56 -13.23 -31.98
N GLU A 791 -8.57 -13.14 -32.84
CA GLU A 791 -8.60 -13.77 -34.16
C GLU A 791 -7.49 -13.23 -35.08
N GLN A 792 -7.37 -11.90 -35.19
CA GLN A 792 -6.30 -11.27 -35.98
C GLN A 792 -4.90 -11.52 -35.40
N TYR A 793 -4.77 -11.54 -34.07
CA TYR A 793 -3.54 -11.91 -33.38
C TYR A 793 -3.13 -13.35 -33.71
N ASP A 794 -4.04 -14.32 -33.53
CA ASP A 794 -3.74 -15.74 -33.81
C ASP A 794 -3.51 -16.00 -35.30
N LEU A 795 -4.15 -15.24 -36.21
CA LEU A 795 -3.87 -15.26 -37.64
C LEU A 795 -2.42 -14.84 -37.95
N LEU A 796 -2.01 -13.66 -37.50
CA LEU A 796 -0.67 -13.12 -37.73
C LEU A 796 0.42 -13.99 -37.09
N VAL A 797 0.20 -14.44 -35.86
CA VAL A 797 1.13 -15.31 -35.13
C VAL A 797 1.29 -16.68 -35.81
N LYS A 798 0.23 -17.24 -36.40
CA LYS A 798 0.28 -18.47 -37.23
C LYS A 798 0.92 -18.27 -38.59
N ALA A 799 0.73 -17.11 -39.21
CA ALA A 799 1.30 -16.79 -40.52
C ALA A 799 2.81 -16.56 -40.48
N PHE A 800 3.30 -15.88 -39.43
CA PHE A 800 4.67 -15.35 -39.39
C PHE A 800 5.57 -15.92 -38.28
N GLY A 801 5.07 -16.82 -37.45
CA GLY A 801 5.88 -17.54 -36.46
C GLY A 801 6.14 -16.76 -35.16
N GLY A 802 5.07 -16.33 -34.47
CA GLY A 802 5.15 -15.67 -33.17
C GLY A 802 5.08 -14.13 -33.22
N GLU A 803 4.60 -13.52 -32.12
CA GLU A 803 4.42 -12.06 -31.99
C GLU A 803 5.71 -11.28 -32.28
N PHE A 804 6.86 -11.73 -31.77
CA PHE A 804 8.15 -11.11 -32.06
C PHE A 804 8.43 -11.05 -33.57
N SER A 805 8.13 -12.12 -34.30
CA SER A 805 8.36 -12.16 -35.75
C SER A 805 7.50 -11.11 -36.47
N VAL A 806 6.20 -11.02 -36.11
CA VAL A 806 5.26 -10.02 -36.61
C VAL A 806 5.73 -8.59 -36.30
N LEU A 807 6.18 -8.31 -35.06
CA LEU A 807 6.58 -6.96 -34.66
C LEU A 807 7.96 -6.55 -35.20
N VAL A 808 8.92 -7.48 -35.31
CA VAL A 808 10.34 -7.16 -35.51
C VAL A 808 10.93 -7.64 -36.84
N ARG A 809 10.40 -8.71 -37.46
CA ARG A 809 11.04 -9.38 -38.62
C ARG A 809 10.27 -9.23 -39.93
N THR A 810 8.96 -9.46 -39.94
CA THR A 810 8.15 -9.60 -41.16
C THR A 810 8.08 -8.30 -41.99
N PRO A 811 8.41 -8.28 -43.30
CA PRO A 811 8.23 -7.10 -44.15
C PRO A 811 6.79 -6.55 -44.15
N LYS A 812 6.62 -5.23 -44.31
CA LYS A 812 5.30 -4.56 -44.22
C LYS A 812 4.34 -5.10 -45.28
N GLU A 813 4.87 -5.42 -46.44
CA GLU A 813 4.20 -5.93 -47.64
C GLU A 813 3.60 -7.32 -47.43
N GLU A 814 4.14 -8.10 -46.49
CA GLU A 814 3.58 -9.41 -46.12
C GLU A 814 2.43 -9.23 -45.13
N ILE A 815 2.59 -8.35 -44.14
CA ILE A 815 1.56 -8.02 -43.16
C ILE A 815 0.34 -7.42 -43.88
N THR A 816 0.55 -6.53 -44.86
CA THR A 816 -0.51 -5.97 -45.71
C THR A 816 -1.28 -7.07 -46.45
N ARG A 817 -0.60 -8.10 -46.96
CA ARG A 817 -1.23 -9.23 -47.67
C ARG A 817 -2.06 -10.16 -46.75
N VAL A 818 -1.75 -10.22 -45.45
CA VAL A 818 -2.41 -11.13 -44.49
C VAL A 818 -3.48 -10.44 -43.64
N ALA A 819 -3.26 -9.19 -43.20
CA ALA A 819 -4.14 -8.45 -42.29
C ALA A 819 -4.55 -7.06 -42.78
N GLY A 820 -4.20 -6.69 -44.02
CA GLY A 820 -4.59 -5.42 -44.63
C GLY A 820 -3.72 -4.21 -44.23
N ALA A 821 -3.82 -3.15 -45.03
CA ALA A 821 -2.90 -2.01 -44.98
C ALA A 821 -2.89 -1.29 -43.62
N LYS A 822 -4.03 -1.12 -42.94
CA LYS A 822 -4.09 -0.37 -41.67
C LYS A 822 -3.35 -1.07 -40.52
N ILE A 823 -3.43 -2.40 -40.43
CA ILE A 823 -2.68 -3.18 -39.42
C ILE A 823 -1.18 -3.16 -39.74
N ALA A 824 -0.83 -3.27 -41.02
CA ALA A 824 0.56 -3.17 -41.46
C ALA A 824 1.17 -1.77 -41.20
N ASP A 825 0.41 -0.69 -41.41
CA ASP A 825 0.86 0.66 -41.08
C ASP A 825 1.00 0.89 -39.58
N GLY A 826 0.07 0.37 -38.76
CA GLY A 826 0.18 0.48 -37.30
C GLY A 826 1.44 -0.20 -36.74
N ILE A 827 1.76 -1.41 -37.24
CA ILE A 827 2.99 -2.12 -36.86
C ILE A 827 4.24 -1.36 -37.36
N ASP A 828 4.18 -0.79 -38.56
CA ASP A 828 5.29 -0.06 -39.18
C ASP A 828 5.55 1.32 -38.53
N ARG A 829 4.51 2.03 -38.09
CA ARG A 829 4.62 3.24 -37.25
C ARG A 829 5.34 2.92 -35.94
N VAL A 830 4.94 1.84 -35.24
CA VAL A 830 5.63 1.37 -34.03
C VAL A 830 7.10 1.02 -34.32
N ARG A 831 7.40 0.37 -35.45
CA ARG A 831 8.80 0.04 -35.85
C ARG A 831 9.69 1.25 -36.09
N ARG A 832 9.13 2.35 -36.61
CA ARG A 832 9.83 3.62 -36.82
C ARG A 832 9.85 4.48 -35.54
N GLY A 833 8.99 4.16 -34.57
CA GLY A 833 8.76 4.95 -33.36
C GLY A 833 7.94 6.22 -33.63
N GLU A 834 7.14 6.20 -34.71
CA GLU A 834 6.26 7.28 -35.14
C GLU A 834 4.90 7.16 -34.43
N ILE A 835 4.92 7.32 -33.12
CA ILE A 835 3.75 7.15 -32.25
C ILE A 835 3.60 8.35 -31.30
N THR A 836 2.38 8.66 -30.91
CA THR A 836 2.09 9.77 -29.98
C THR A 836 2.16 9.27 -28.54
N ILE A 837 3.17 9.73 -27.80
CA ILE A 837 3.40 9.36 -26.40
C ILE A 837 2.96 10.50 -25.48
N LEU A 838 2.14 10.18 -24.49
CA LEU A 838 1.63 11.12 -23.50
C LEU A 838 2.07 10.68 -22.08
N PRO A 839 3.16 11.22 -21.51
CA PRO A 839 3.72 10.72 -20.26
C PRO A 839 2.78 10.76 -19.05
N GLY A 840 2.75 9.64 -18.33
CA GLY A 840 2.05 9.41 -17.07
C GLY A 840 2.72 10.08 -15.88
N TYR A 841 1.91 10.45 -14.90
CA TYR A 841 2.32 11.26 -13.74
C TYR A 841 1.27 11.16 -12.62
N ASP A 842 1.71 11.32 -11.37
CA ASP A 842 0.84 11.43 -10.18
C ASP A 842 -0.33 10.42 -10.11
N GLY A 843 -0.04 9.15 -10.42
CA GLY A 843 -1.00 8.05 -10.38
C GLY A 843 -1.90 7.92 -11.62
N VAL A 844 -1.68 8.74 -12.65
CA VAL A 844 -2.30 8.65 -13.97
C VAL A 844 -1.35 7.89 -14.90
N PHE A 845 -1.80 6.77 -15.48
CA PHE A 845 -1.07 6.12 -16.57
C PHE A 845 -0.87 7.12 -17.72
N GLY A 846 0.25 7.01 -18.42
CA GLY A 846 0.39 7.66 -19.72
C GLY A 846 -0.50 7.01 -20.77
N THR A 847 -0.45 7.53 -21.99
CA THR A 847 -1.07 6.89 -23.15
C THR A 847 -0.12 6.92 -24.32
N VAL A 848 0.20 5.75 -24.88
CA VAL A 848 0.72 5.62 -26.24
C VAL A 848 -0.46 5.51 -27.21
N LYS A 849 -0.33 6.15 -28.37
CA LYS A 849 -1.25 6.00 -29.52
C LYS A 849 -0.46 5.80 -30.80
N VAL A 850 -0.83 4.80 -31.59
CA VAL A 850 -0.25 4.48 -32.89
C VAL A 850 -0.81 5.41 -33.99
N PHE A 851 -2.05 5.86 -33.85
CA PHE A 851 -2.72 6.77 -34.77
C PHE A 851 -3.15 8.08 -34.07
N ALA A 852 -3.11 9.20 -34.78
CA ALA A 852 -3.54 10.49 -34.24
C ALA A 852 -5.07 10.64 -34.26
N GLU A 853 -5.58 11.47 -33.34
CA GLU A 853 -7.03 11.72 -33.24
C GLU A 853 -7.55 12.44 -34.48
N GLY A 854 -8.37 11.75 -35.28
CA GLY A 854 -8.96 12.27 -36.52
C GLY A 854 -8.30 11.80 -37.82
N GLU A 855 -7.30 10.91 -37.79
CA GLU A 855 -6.73 10.32 -39.02
C GLU A 855 -7.71 9.33 -39.68
N GLU A 856 -8.55 9.81 -40.61
CA GLU A 856 -9.10 8.96 -41.67
C GLU A 856 -7.99 8.66 -42.69
N ILE A 857 -7.38 7.48 -42.57
CA ILE A 857 -6.49 6.95 -43.60
C ILE A 857 -7.35 6.62 -44.82
N LYS A 858 -7.15 7.36 -45.92
CA LYS A 858 -7.73 7.00 -47.21
C LYS A 858 -7.21 5.62 -47.61
N GLU A 859 -8.12 4.68 -47.86
CA GLU A 859 -7.75 3.47 -48.59
C GLU A 859 -7.34 3.88 -50.01
N GLU A 860 -6.06 3.69 -50.35
CA GLU A 860 -5.62 3.70 -51.74
C GLU A 860 -6.19 2.45 -52.41
N VAL A 861 -7.44 2.60 -52.91
CA VAL A 861 -8.06 1.66 -53.84
C VAL A 861 -7.20 1.65 -55.09
N ASN A 862 -6.25 0.71 -55.14
CA ASN A 862 -5.29 0.58 -56.23
C ASN A 862 -6.06 0.32 -57.54
N SER A 863 -6.20 1.37 -58.35
CA SER A 863 -7.22 1.45 -59.37
C SER A 863 -6.76 0.79 -60.66
N LYS A 864 -7.01 -0.53 -60.76
CA LYS A 864 -7.01 -1.33 -62.00
C LYS A 864 -6.05 -0.82 -63.09
N GLU A 865 -4.78 -1.23 -63.05
CA GLU A 865 -4.02 -1.34 -64.30
C GLU A 865 -4.60 -2.50 -65.12
N GLN A 866 -5.60 -2.15 -65.94
CA GLN A 866 -6.22 -3.04 -66.90
C GLN A 866 -5.28 -3.21 -68.11
N MET A 867 -4.23 -4.02 -67.96
CA MET A 867 -3.54 -4.58 -69.12
C MET A 867 -4.48 -5.60 -69.79
N SER A 868 -5.26 -5.11 -70.75
CA SER A 868 -5.97 -5.93 -71.71
C SER A 868 -5.08 -6.28 -72.91
N LEU A 869 -5.36 -7.45 -73.49
CA LEU A 869 -4.87 -7.97 -74.79
C LEU A 869 -3.53 -8.74 -74.76
N PHE A 870 -3.66 -10.03 -75.10
CA PHE A 870 -2.65 -11.07 -75.36
C PHE A 870 -1.95 -11.69 -74.14
#